data_AF-K9V5S6-F1
#
_entry.id   AF-K9V5S6-F1
#
_cell.length_a   1.000
_cell.length_b   1.000
_cell.length_c   1.000
_cell.angle_alpha   90.00
_cell.angle_beta   90.00
_cell.angle_gamma   90.00
#
_symmetry.space_group_name_H-M   'P 1'
#
loop_
_entity.id
_entity.type
_entity.pdbx_description
1 polymer ?
#
loop_
_entity_poly.entity_id
_entity_poly.type
_entity_poly.pdbx_seq_one_letter_code
_entity_poly.pdbx_strand_id
1 'polypeptide(L)'
;MTQELSTTPNQSVLPIDHPLGNTANSYAVSQSSDPVAAAASGTNPVLTVGGTTNFALGSGPKVIAPSLTVTGDTTTVIDGARVIINAGFDQAGDKLLVGDSTATSGTLASGIQYNYDTTSGVLTFTGNGTTANYEAALRSVKFDSSSTSTTARSVDFSLGTRFYLSSNGHFYGFIPVTIPNQPDKGISWLNAKAEAESDGSKFYNLTGYLATITDQAEQDFINDKIRANGWIGGSDQETEGVWKWETGPEKGTIFWNGQGATFGNPKGTPVSGTYSNWSPGTGGGNDEPNDRQANEDYAHIIGNDGAGTIGKWNDLANDFDYSSAKPFQVQGYIIEYGDKTTDANYPKIVGTVGINIGAIANPDFNKDKQPEIVWRNFGTPQQSGDSGRNAVWVLDYDKNATGATNPFKLNEKTKFLRDTISDLGWEIEGTQDFNKDDITDLFWHNSNTDQTAIWIMKNDTSPGGSGIEIDKGYFFYTVPNKNWEVEAVKDFDSDGNQNVLWRNYTTGENAIWSIAYDANNTSNPFSLDSSKTKFIKSAENTWTMEGWEDFNKDGISDILWHNEKTGENAIWALNANASGDDPYFASAYDLTNTGKGSGWRVEGAIDFNNDGVSDIVWHNKDGSNAIWLMKNGADYDQAYLILSTDLKWEIEGVADFTQDNIPDLLWRNYATGENAIWRMKLEGGKALLDQGFFITEAKDLYWEVQSPTPNNQDSVAAT
;
A
#
# COMPACT_ATOMS: atom_id res chain seq x y z
N MET A 1 -37.67 -33.00 68.04
CA MET A 1 -38.25 -32.67 66.71
C MET A 1 -38.70 -31.22 66.79
N THR A 2 -37.72 -30.33 66.95
CA THR A 2 -37.04 -29.54 65.88
C THR A 2 -37.91 -28.33 65.50
N GLN A 3 -38.24 -27.49 66.50
CA GLN A 3 -37.51 -26.30 67.03
C GLN A 3 -37.67 -25.10 66.07
N GLU A 4 -38.74 -24.30 66.21
CA GLU A 4 -38.92 -23.10 67.09
C GLU A 4 -38.15 -21.86 66.60
N LEU A 5 -38.58 -20.59 66.71
CA LEU A 5 -39.80 -19.82 67.05
C LEU A 5 -39.40 -18.36 66.67
N SER A 6 -40.17 -17.64 65.83
CA SER A 6 -41.14 -16.58 66.19
C SER A 6 -40.64 -15.14 66.39
N THR A 7 -41.48 -14.22 65.88
CA THR A 7 -41.78 -12.82 66.26
C THR A 7 -40.95 -11.65 65.70
N THR A 8 -41.64 -10.86 64.86
CA THR A 8 -41.54 -9.42 64.51
C THR A 8 -41.74 -8.47 65.73
N PRO A 9 -41.68 -7.11 65.69
CA PRO A 9 -41.31 -6.10 64.63
C PRO A 9 -40.46 -4.85 65.09
N ASN A 10 -40.11 -3.98 64.13
CA ASN A 10 -39.87 -2.50 64.12
C ASN A 10 -38.94 -1.70 65.12
N GLN A 11 -38.05 -0.91 64.50
CA GLN A 11 -37.51 0.45 64.78
C GLN A 11 -36.85 0.87 66.13
N SER A 12 -35.57 1.30 66.05
CA SER A 12 -34.96 2.55 66.57
C SER A 12 -33.43 2.53 66.26
N VAL A 13 -32.88 3.43 65.41
CA VAL A 13 -32.29 4.77 65.66
C VAL A 13 -31.09 4.82 66.66
N LEU A 14 -29.87 4.76 66.07
CA LEU A 14 -28.59 5.52 66.25
C LEU A 14 -28.12 6.03 67.64
N PRO A 15 -26.80 6.05 67.95
CA PRO A 15 -25.81 7.03 67.40
C PRO A 15 -24.40 6.48 67.03
N ILE A 16 -23.83 6.86 65.88
CA ILE A 16 -22.73 7.86 65.64
C ILE A 16 -21.39 7.51 66.33
N ASP A 17 -20.35 7.15 65.55
CA ASP A 17 -19.28 8.08 65.15
C ASP A 17 -18.37 7.49 64.04
N HIS A 18 -17.89 8.37 63.16
CA HIS A 18 -16.98 8.15 62.03
C HIS A 18 -15.56 7.72 62.50
N PRO A 19 -14.75 6.97 61.72
CA PRO A 19 -14.20 7.47 60.45
C PRO A 19 -14.08 6.46 59.30
N LEU A 20 -14.20 7.00 58.08
CA LEU A 20 -13.59 6.61 56.82
C LEU A 20 -13.23 5.12 56.67
N GLY A 21 -14.22 4.31 56.27
CA GLY A 21 -14.04 2.95 55.80
C GLY A 21 -14.37 2.87 54.32
N ASN A 22 -13.33 2.90 53.48
CA ASN A 22 -13.35 2.49 52.08
C ASN A 22 -13.87 1.05 51.99
N THR A 23 -15.05 0.84 51.41
CA THR A 23 -15.49 -0.49 50.95
C THR A 23 -15.80 -0.40 49.46
N ALA A 24 -14.83 -0.85 48.66
CA ALA A 24 -14.97 -1.13 47.25
C ALA A 24 -16.17 -2.07 47.04
N ASN A 25 -17.24 -1.55 46.46
CA ASN A 25 -18.24 -2.40 45.83
C ASN A 25 -17.61 -2.95 44.55
N SER A 26 -17.45 -4.27 44.47
CA SER A 26 -16.94 -4.96 43.29
C SER A 26 -17.94 -4.82 42.15
N TYR A 27 -17.68 -3.91 41.22
CA TYR A 27 -18.40 -3.79 39.96
C TYR A 27 -18.01 -4.98 39.06
N ALA A 28 -19.00 -5.61 38.43
CA ALA A 28 -18.70 -6.65 37.44
C ALA A 28 -18.30 -5.95 36.15
N VAL A 29 -17.00 -5.72 35.96
CA VAL A 29 -16.44 -5.54 34.62
C VAL A 29 -16.98 -6.70 33.79
N SER A 30 -17.53 -6.42 32.60
CA SER A 30 -17.77 -7.48 31.62
C SER A 30 -16.39 -7.94 31.16
N GLN A 31 -15.75 -8.76 31.99
CA GLN A 31 -14.54 -9.45 31.62
C GLN A 31 -14.95 -10.41 30.49
N SER A 32 -14.71 -9.98 29.24
CA SER A 32 -13.77 -10.77 28.45
C SER A 32 -12.66 -11.13 29.42
N SER A 33 -12.56 -12.40 29.81
CA SER A 33 -11.49 -12.87 30.65
C SER A 33 -10.18 -12.57 29.93
N ASP A 34 -9.64 -11.36 30.12
CA ASP A 34 -8.27 -11.01 29.78
C ASP A 34 -7.47 -11.55 30.97
N PRO A 35 -6.87 -12.74 30.86
CA PRO A 35 -5.99 -13.19 31.90
C PRO A 35 -4.85 -12.19 32.01
N VAL A 36 -4.66 -11.68 33.21
CA VAL A 36 -3.43 -11.04 33.62
C VAL A 36 -2.25 -11.91 33.16
N ALA A 37 -1.41 -11.37 32.28
CA ALA A 37 -0.08 -11.89 32.05
C ALA A 37 0.96 -10.78 32.09
N ALA A 38 1.03 -10.06 33.23
CA ALA A 38 2.33 -9.66 33.72
C ALA A 38 3.00 -10.93 34.24
N ALA A 39 4.16 -11.30 33.67
CA ALA A 39 4.84 -12.55 33.93
C ALA A 39 5.01 -12.80 35.44
N ALA A 40 4.46 -13.92 35.91
CA ALA A 40 4.99 -14.59 37.07
C ALA A 40 6.42 -15.07 36.70
N SER A 41 7.42 -14.24 37.00
CA SER A 41 8.89 -14.49 36.99
C SER A 41 9.76 -14.14 35.76
N GLY A 42 9.26 -13.44 34.72
CA GLY A 42 10.04 -13.18 33.49
C GLY A 42 10.07 -11.72 33.02
N THR A 43 11.10 -11.36 32.24
CA THR A 43 11.20 -10.08 31.51
C THR A 43 10.07 -9.96 30.47
N ASN A 44 9.48 -8.76 30.31
CA ASN A 44 8.47 -8.47 29.28
C ASN A 44 8.91 -8.99 27.89
N PRO A 45 7.97 -9.45 27.04
CA PRO A 45 8.30 -9.79 25.67
C PRO A 45 8.82 -8.54 24.95
N VAL A 46 9.70 -8.76 23.99
CA VAL A 46 10.29 -7.73 23.15
C VAL A 46 9.85 -8.00 21.72
N LEU A 47 9.04 -7.08 21.20
CA LEU A 47 8.69 -6.98 19.79
C LEU A 47 9.77 -6.16 19.08
N THR A 48 10.35 -6.72 18.03
CA THR A 48 11.22 -5.98 17.12
C THR A 48 10.59 -6.02 15.73
N VAL A 49 10.21 -4.83 15.24
CA VAL A 49 9.66 -4.62 13.91
C VAL A 49 10.39 -3.44 13.29
N GLY A 50 10.66 -3.50 12.00
CA GLY A 50 11.23 -2.39 11.25
C GLY A 50 11.32 -2.72 9.77
N GLY A 51 11.75 -1.73 9.00
CA GLY A 51 11.85 -1.81 7.55
C GLY A 51 10.70 -1.11 6.84
N THR A 52 10.70 -1.27 5.53
CA THR A 52 9.74 -0.66 4.62
C THR A 52 9.26 -1.73 3.65
N THR A 53 7.96 -1.80 3.42
CA THR A 53 7.34 -2.66 2.40
C THR A 53 7.00 -1.82 1.19
N ASN A 54 7.37 -2.28 -0.01
CA ASN A 54 6.98 -1.64 -1.25
C ASN A 54 5.74 -2.35 -1.80
N PHE A 55 4.61 -1.66 -1.86
CA PHE A 55 3.35 -2.13 -2.43
C PHE A 55 3.08 -1.35 -3.73
N ALA A 56 2.84 -2.04 -4.84
CA ALA A 56 2.45 -1.40 -6.08
C ALA A 56 0.92 -1.32 -6.15
N LEU A 57 0.36 -0.19 -6.58
CA LEU A 57 -1.09 -0.08 -6.80
C LEU A 57 -1.53 -1.16 -7.78
N GLY A 58 -2.59 -1.92 -7.49
CA GLY A 58 -3.02 -3.05 -8.33
C GLY A 58 -2.25 -4.36 -8.09
N SER A 59 -1.15 -4.34 -7.33
CA SER A 59 -0.51 -5.58 -6.88
C SER A 59 -1.37 -6.30 -5.83
N GLY A 60 -1.37 -7.62 -5.84
CA GLY A 60 -2.08 -8.41 -4.84
C GLY A 60 -1.53 -8.24 -3.42
N PRO A 61 -2.16 -8.87 -2.40
CA PRO A 61 -1.79 -8.69 -1.00
C PRO A 61 -0.31 -9.02 -0.69
N LYS A 62 0.38 -8.12 0.01
CA LYS A 62 1.83 -8.25 0.31
C LYS A 62 2.13 -8.31 1.80
N VAL A 63 2.98 -9.25 2.22
CA VAL A 63 3.40 -9.38 3.62
C VAL A 63 4.21 -8.15 4.04
N ILE A 64 3.84 -7.52 5.15
CA ILE A 64 4.42 -6.23 5.54
C ILE A 64 5.58 -6.32 6.56
N ALA A 65 5.63 -7.38 7.36
CA ALA A 65 6.64 -7.52 8.41
C ALA A 65 7.15 -8.98 8.53
N PRO A 66 7.66 -9.59 7.44
CA PRO A 66 8.01 -11.02 7.44
C PRO A 66 9.16 -11.37 8.38
N SER A 67 10.00 -10.39 8.74
CA SER A 67 11.17 -10.56 9.62
C SER A 67 10.93 -10.15 11.08
N LEU A 68 9.72 -9.70 11.44
CA LEU A 68 9.35 -9.31 12.80
C LEU A 68 9.70 -10.40 13.79
N THR A 69 10.25 -10.07 14.96
CA THR A 69 10.54 -11.06 16.02
C THR A 69 9.83 -10.72 17.31
N VAL A 70 9.33 -11.75 18.00
CA VAL A 70 8.84 -11.66 19.38
C VAL A 70 9.74 -12.52 20.26
N THR A 71 10.59 -11.87 21.04
CA THR A 71 11.52 -12.54 21.96
C THR A 71 11.06 -12.34 23.41
N GLY A 72 11.51 -13.20 24.31
CA GLY A 72 11.09 -13.16 25.72
C GLY A 72 11.09 -14.55 26.32
N ASP A 73 10.71 -14.65 27.59
CA ASP A 73 10.54 -15.95 28.24
C ASP A 73 9.47 -16.76 27.48
N THR A 74 9.81 -17.97 27.05
CA THR A 74 8.90 -18.89 26.33
C THR A 74 7.68 -19.33 27.15
N THR A 75 7.67 -19.05 28.46
CA THR A 75 6.51 -19.24 29.34
C THR A 75 5.60 -18.02 29.41
N THR A 76 5.99 -16.89 28.80
CA THR A 76 5.16 -15.69 28.70
C THR A 76 3.94 -15.97 27.85
N VAL A 77 2.76 -15.75 28.43
CA VAL A 77 1.49 -15.76 27.72
C VAL A 77 1.19 -14.35 27.24
N ILE A 78 0.95 -14.19 25.94
CA ILE A 78 0.45 -12.96 25.33
C ILE A 78 -1.05 -13.15 25.09
N ASP A 79 -1.85 -12.13 25.41
CA ASP A 79 -3.31 -12.16 25.41
C ASP A 79 -3.96 -11.49 24.17
N GLY A 80 -3.17 -10.73 23.41
CA GLY A 80 -3.62 -10.03 22.21
C GLY A 80 -2.48 -9.41 21.40
N ALA A 81 -2.84 -8.82 20.27
CA ALA A 81 -2.00 -7.90 19.51
C ALA A 81 -2.86 -6.93 18.68
N ARG A 82 -2.25 -5.85 18.17
CA ARG A 82 -2.86 -4.91 17.21
C ARG A 82 -1.92 -4.64 16.05
N VAL A 83 -2.51 -4.45 14.88
CA VAL A 83 -1.83 -3.86 13.71
C VAL A 83 -2.70 -2.73 13.16
N ILE A 84 -2.17 -1.52 13.10
CA ILE A 84 -2.94 -0.29 12.85
C ILE A 84 -2.31 0.48 11.69
N ILE A 85 -3.10 0.81 10.67
CA ILE A 85 -2.70 1.81 9.67
C ILE A 85 -2.87 3.19 10.30
N ASN A 86 -1.78 3.76 10.82
CA ASN A 86 -1.80 4.93 11.67
C ASN A 86 -1.59 6.24 10.88
N ALA A 87 -1.03 6.17 9.68
CA ALA A 87 -0.94 7.31 8.77
C ALA A 87 -1.23 6.88 7.32
N GLY A 88 -1.84 7.79 6.55
CA GLY A 88 -2.16 7.57 5.13
C GLY A 88 -3.33 6.63 4.86
N PHE A 89 -4.01 6.12 5.90
CA PHE A 89 -5.11 5.15 5.76
C PHE A 89 -6.21 5.64 4.81
N ASP A 90 -6.50 4.84 3.80
CA ASP A 90 -7.65 5.02 2.91
C ASP A 90 -8.74 4.01 3.28
N GLN A 91 -9.80 4.52 3.92
CA GLN A 91 -10.93 3.71 4.37
C GLN A 91 -11.63 2.95 3.23
N ALA A 92 -11.62 3.47 2.01
CA ALA A 92 -12.30 2.85 0.88
C ALA A 92 -11.51 1.67 0.29
N GLY A 93 -10.17 1.70 0.41
CA GLY A 93 -9.28 0.78 -0.29
C GLY A 93 -8.46 -0.15 0.60
N ASP A 94 -7.96 0.35 1.73
CA ASP A 94 -6.91 -0.34 2.49
C ASP A 94 -7.44 -1.49 3.36
N LYS A 95 -6.74 -2.63 3.28
CA LYS A 95 -7.04 -3.84 4.04
C LYS A 95 -5.79 -4.43 4.67
N LEU A 96 -5.94 -4.95 5.88
CA LEU A 96 -4.96 -5.85 6.49
C LEU A 96 -5.54 -7.27 6.52
N LEU A 97 -4.86 -8.19 5.86
CA LEU A 97 -5.22 -9.61 5.75
C LEU A 97 -4.25 -10.46 6.59
N VAL A 98 -4.63 -11.70 6.90
CA VAL A 98 -3.84 -12.60 7.75
C VAL A 98 -3.66 -13.95 7.07
N GLY A 99 -2.40 -14.36 6.88
CA GLY A 99 -2.05 -15.60 6.19
C GLY A 99 -2.48 -15.58 4.72
N ASP A 100 -3.08 -16.67 4.25
CA ASP A 100 -3.60 -16.80 2.89
C ASP A 100 -5.11 -16.54 2.78
N SER A 101 -5.72 -16.05 3.86
CA SER A 101 -7.14 -15.72 3.89
C SER A 101 -7.40 -14.36 3.26
N THR A 102 -8.41 -14.28 2.40
CA THR A 102 -8.96 -13.01 1.88
C THR A 102 -10.04 -12.43 2.81
N ALA A 103 -10.42 -13.16 3.87
CA ALA A 103 -11.41 -12.70 4.83
C ALA A 103 -10.78 -11.76 5.87
N THR A 104 -11.53 -10.71 6.24
CA THR A 104 -11.13 -9.74 7.26
C THR A 104 -11.23 -10.27 8.69
N SER A 105 -11.77 -11.48 8.90
CA SER A 105 -11.83 -12.12 10.23
C SER A 105 -11.64 -13.62 10.14
N GLY A 106 -11.11 -14.24 11.19
CA GLY A 106 -10.94 -15.69 11.24
C GLY A 106 -10.23 -16.19 12.50
N THR A 107 -9.89 -17.48 12.50
CA THR A 107 -9.18 -18.16 13.59
C THR A 107 -7.98 -18.89 13.03
N LEU A 108 -6.79 -18.62 13.58
CA LEU A 108 -5.54 -19.29 13.23
C LEU A 108 -5.48 -20.69 13.84
N ALA A 109 -4.61 -21.55 13.30
CA ALA A 109 -4.39 -22.91 13.83
C ALA A 109 -3.91 -22.93 15.30
N SER A 110 -3.29 -21.83 15.76
CA SER A 110 -2.93 -21.62 17.17
C SER A 110 -4.13 -21.38 18.10
N GLY A 111 -5.32 -21.15 17.55
CA GLY A 111 -6.51 -20.72 18.29
C GLY A 111 -6.65 -19.21 18.45
N ILE A 112 -5.63 -18.42 18.04
CA ILE A 112 -5.69 -16.96 18.04
C ILE A 112 -6.72 -16.51 16.99
N GLN A 113 -7.63 -15.63 17.39
CA GLN A 113 -8.63 -15.04 16.50
C GLN A 113 -8.12 -13.71 15.96
N TYR A 114 -8.57 -13.33 14.77
CA TYR A 114 -8.26 -12.04 14.17
C TYR A 114 -9.50 -11.38 13.57
N ASN A 115 -9.55 -10.05 13.59
CA ASN A 115 -10.60 -9.24 12.97
C ASN A 115 -10.07 -7.87 12.55
N TYR A 116 -10.21 -7.53 11.26
CA TYR A 116 -9.88 -6.24 10.68
C TYR A 116 -11.15 -5.39 10.55
N ASP A 117 -11.13 -4.21 11.15
CA ASP A 117 -12.16 -3.19 10.98
C ASP A 117 -11.76 -2.24 9.85
N THR A 118 -12.48 -2.34 8.72
CA THR A 118 -12.27 -1.53 7.52
C THR A 118 -12.60 -0.05 7.73
N THR A 119 -13.29 0.32 8.80
CA THR A 119 -13.61 1.73 9.10
C THR A 119 -12.46 2.42 9.81
N SER A 120 -11.79 1.71 10.72
CA SER A 120 -10.73 2.27 11.55
C SER A 120 -9.31 1.88 11.09
N GLY A 121 -9.17 0.91 10.18
CA GLY A 121 -7.87 0.42 9.73
C GLY A 121 -7.13 -0.38 10.80
N VAL A 122 -7.89 -0.99 11.73
CA VAL A 122 -7.36 -1.74 12.88
C VAL A 122 -7.58 -3.23 12.69
N LEU A 123 -6.48 -3.99 12.64
CA LEU A 123 -6.47 -5.44 12.77
C LEU A 123 -6.24 -5.83 14.23
N THR A 124 -7.20 -6.56 14.80
CA THR A 124 -7.19 -7.01 16.19
C THR A 124 -6.95 -8.51 16.27
N PHE A 125 -5.95 -8.93 17.05
CA PHE A 125 -5.76 -10.32 17.45
C PHE A 125 -6.19 -10.53 18.90
N THR A 126 -6.89 -11.62 19.19
CA THR A 126 -7.35 -12.01 20.53
C THR A 126 -7.05 -13.47 20.84
N GLY A 127 -6.81 -13.76 22.12
CA GLY A 127 -6.64 -15.11 22.64
C GLY A 127 -5.25 -15.38 23.20
N ASN A 128 -5.16 -16.28 24.17
CA ASN A 128 -3.88 -16.59 24.81
C ASN A 128 -2.96 -17.38 23.88
N GLY A 129 -1.71 -16.93 23.75
CA GLY A 129 -0.70 -17.59 22.94
C GLY A 129 0.70 -17.41 23.49
N THR A 130 1.61 -18.27 23.05
CA THR A 130 3.05 -18.10 23.33
C THR A 130 3.65 -16.99 22.47
N THR A 131 4.87 -16.54 22.81
CA THR A 131 5.67 -15.64 21.95
C THR A 131 5.79 -16.17 20.52
N ALA A 132 5.98 -17.49 20.34
CA ALA A 132 6.05 -18.12 19.03
C ALA A 132 4.72 -18.08 18.26
N ASN A 133 3.57 -18.20 18.96
CA ASN A 133 2.27 -18.11 18.30
C ASN A 133 2.00 -16.69 17.79
N TYR A 134 2.32 -15.67 18.59
CA TYR A 134 2.15 -14.28 18.19
C TYR A 134 3.18 -13.80 17.17
N GLU A 135 4.42 -14.29 17.24
CA GLU A 135 5.40 -14.05 16.18
C GLU A 135 4.89 -14.57 14.83
N ALA A 136 4.39 -15.81 14.79
CA ALA A 136 3.85 -16.39 13.56
C ALA A 136 2.61 -15.64 13.04
N ALA A 137 1.69 -15.27 13.94
CA ALA A 137 0.49 -14.51 13.58
C ALA A 137 0.85 -13.14 12.98
N LEU A 138 1.70 -12.36 13.64
CA LEU A 138 2.07 -11.01 13.19
C LEU A 138 2.92 -11.02 11.92
N ARG A 139 3.81 -12.01 11.74
CA ARG A 139 4.54 -12.20 10.47
C ARG A 139 3.64 -12.53 9.28
N SER A 140 2.44 -13.04 9.53
CA SER A 140 1.50 -13.43 8.46
C SER A 140 0.62 -12.27 7.97
N VAL A 141 0.76 -11.08 8.56
CA VAL A 141 -0.06 -9.92 8.18
C VAL A 141 0.36 -9.41 6.80
N LYS A 142 -0.61 -9.26 5.91
CA LYS A 142 -0.48 -8.71 4.57
C LYS A 142 -1.24 -7.39 4.46
N PHE A 143 -0.70 -6.44 3.73
CA PHE A 143 -1.40 -5.24 3.28
C PHE A 143 -1.90 -5.43 1.87
N ASP A 144 -3.11 -4.97 1.62
CA ASP A 144 -3.75 -4.92 0.32
C ASP A 144 -4.50 -3.59 0.20
N SER A 145 -4.64 -3.06 -1.02
CA SER A 145 -5.36 -1.81 -1.22
C SER A 145 -5.94 -1.69 -2.62
N SER A 146 -7.23 -1.34 -2.68
CA SER A 146 -7.88 -0.85 -3.91
C SER A 146 -7.89 0.67 -4.00
N SER A 147 -7.12 1.36 -3.14
CA SER A 147 -6.91 2.81 -3.21
C SER A 147 -6.14 3.15 -4.48
N THR A 148 -6.42 4.32 -5.07
CA THR A 148 -5.56 4.90 -6.12
C THR A 148 -4.52 5.87 -5.55
N SER A 149 -4.49 6.07 -4.23
CA SER A 149 -3.60 7.00 -3.56
C SER A 149 -2.21 6.41 -3.38
N THR A 150 -1.21 7.07 -3.96
CA THR A 150 0.23 6.78 -3.76
C THR A 150 0.79 7.28 -2.42
N THR A 151 -0.07 7.81 -1.53
CA THR A 151 0.37 8.27 -0.21
C THR A 151 0.98 7.10 0.58
N ALA A 152 2.21 7.25 1.07
CA ALA A 152 2.81 6.19 1.89
C ALA A 152 1.93 5.89 3.13
N ARG A 153 1.84 4.61 3.52
CA ARG A 153 1.16 4.21 4.76
C ARG A 153 2.17 4.02 5.88
N SER A 154 1.78 4.31 7.11
CA SER A 154 2.53 3.90 8.29
C SER A 154 1.72 2.87 9.06
N VAL A 155 2.30 1.70 9.32
CA VAL A 155 1.62 0.59 10.00
C VAL A 155 2.33 0.24 11.29
N ASP A 156 1.62 0.39 12.40
CA ASP A 156 2.11 0.09 13.74
C ASP A 156 1.68 -1.31 14.18
N PHE A 157 2.63 -2.08 14.71
CA PHE A 157 2.43 -3.37 15.35
C PHE A 157 2.61 -3.21 16.85
N SER A 158 1.71 -3.79 17.66
CA SER A 158 1.85 -3.86 19.11
C SER A 158 1.41 -5.21 19.68
N LEU A 159 2.08 -5.66 20.75
CA LEU A 159 1.63 -6.80 21.55
C LEU A 159 0.68 -6.34 22.67
N GLY A 160 -0.25 -7.22 23.02
CA GLY A 160 -1.29 -6.99 24.02
C GLY A 160 -2.57 -6.36 23.44
N THR A 161 -3.48 -6.01 24.34
CA THR A 161 -4.85 -5.59 24.01
C THR A 161 -5.03 -4.09 23.82
N ARG A 162 -3.95 -3.29 23.97
CA ARG A 162 -4.01 -1.82 23.94
C ARG A 162 -3.60 -1.24 22.58
N PHE A 163 -4.22 -0.12 22.24
CA PHE A 163 -3.97 0.66 21.02
C PHE A 163 -2.74 1.53 21.24
N TYR A 164 -1.83 1.59 20.28
CA TYR A 164 -0.60 2.38 20.38
C TYR A 164 -0.69 3.63 19.50
N LEU A 165 -0.38 4.80 20.07
CA LEU A 165 -0.24 6.04 19.32
C LEU A 165 1.24 6.42 19.23
N SER A 166 1.79 6.40 18.02
CA SER A 166 3.22 6.63 17.80
C SER A 166 3.66 8.09 17.99
N SER A 167 2.75 9.06 17.86
CA SER A 167 3.08 10.50 17.99
C SER A 167 3.51 10.90 19.39
N ASN A 168 2.89 10.33 20.44
CA ASN A 168 3.26 10.54 21.84
C ASN A 168 3.88 9.30 22.49
N GLY A 169 3.74 8.12 21.87
CA GLY A 169 4.27 6.88 22.39
C GLY A 169 3.44 6.26 23.52
N HIS A 170 2.17 6.64 23.67
CA HIS A 170 1.31 6.15 24.73
C HIS A 170 0.46 4.96 24.26
N PHE A 171 -0.07 4.19 25.22
CA PHE A 171 -1.06 3.14 24.94
C PHE A 171 -2.43 3.50 25.48
N TYR A 172 -3.47 3.16 24.74
CA TYR A 172 -4.85 3.49 25.08
C TYR A 172 -5.75 2.25 25.04
N GLY A 173 -6.86 2.30 25.75
CA GLY A 173 -7.92 1.32 25.63
C GLY A 173 -9.24 1.85 26.18
N PHE A 174 -10.35 1.29 25.73
CA PHE A 174 -11.64 1.51 26.35
C PHE A 174 -11.99 0.32 27.24
N ILE A 175 -12.29 0.60 28.51
CA ILE A 175 -12.72 -0.42 29.48
C ILE A 175 -14.24 -0.30 29.66
N PRO A 176 -15.04 -1.18 29.04
CA PRO A 176 -16.48 -1.17 29.25
C PRO A 176 -16.81 -1.66 30.65
N VAL A 177 -17.73 -0.96 31.32
CA VAL A 177 -18.21 -1.33 32.66
C VAL A 177 -19.72 -1.40 32.66
N THR A 178 -20.28 -2.52 33.13
CA THR A 178 -21.71 -2.69 33.34
C THR A 178 -21.96 -2.88 34.83
N ILE A 179 -22.98 -2.24 35.39
CA ILE A 179 -23.32 -2.38 36.80
C ILE A 179 -24.37 -3.50 36.97
N PRO A 180 -24.04 -4.61 37.66
CA PRO A 180 -24.99 -5.72 37.84
C PRO A 180 -26.31 -5.25 38.42
N ASN A 181 -27.41 -5.68 37.80
CA ASN A 181 -28.78 -5.35 38.22
C ASN A 181 -29.10 -3.84 38.19
N GLN A 182 -28.29 -3.01 37.53
CA GLN A 182 -28.52 -1.57 37.37
C GLN A 182 -28.24 -1.15 35.91
N PRO A 183 -29.10 -1.53 34.95
CA PRO A 183 -28.87 -1.33 33.51
C PRO A 183 -28.86 0.15 33.10
N ASP A 184 -29.32 1.05 33.97
CA ASP A 184 -29.38 2.50 33.75
C ASP A 184 -28.25 3.25 34.49
N LYS A 185 -27.35 2.55 35.17
CA LYS A 185 -26.18 3.14 35.83
C LYS A 185 -24.91 2.92 35.02
N GLY A 186 -24.06 3.95 34.99
CA GLY A 186 -22.66 3.85 34.58
C GLY A 186 -21.74 3.69 35.80
N ILE A 187 -20.48 3.32 35.56
CA ILE A 187 -19.45 3.47 36.59
C ILE A 187 -19.28 4.95 36.93
N SER A 188 -19.05 5.29 38.20
CA SER A 188 -18.77 6.68 38.57
C SER A 188 -17.36 7.09 38.17
N TRP A 189 -17.12 8.38 37.95
CA TRP A 189 -15.79 8.86 37.58
C TRP A 189 -14.74 8.53 38.65
N LEU A 190 -15.06 8.72 39.93
CA LEU A 190 -14.14 8.38 41.04
C LEU A 190 -13.78 6.88 41.05
N ASN A 191 -14.73 6.00 40.75
CA ASN A 191 -14.45 4.57 40.67
C ASN A 191 -13.67 4.22 39.40
N ALA A 192 -13.98 4.83 38.27
CA ALA A 192 -13.24 4.65 37.02
C ALA A 192 -11.78 5.07 37.19
N LYS A 193 -11.52 6.21 37.85
CA LYS A 193 -10.16 6.64 38.22
C LYS A 193 -9.47 5.63 39.12
N ALA A 194 -10.12 5.22 40.20
CA ALA A 194 -9.56 4.26 41.14
C ALA A 194 -9.26 2.90 40.49
N GLU A 195 -10.12 2.42 39.58
CA GLU A 195 -9.89 1.20 38.81
C GLU A 195 -8.76 1.37 37.81
N ALA A 196 -8.72 2.48 37.07
CA ALA A 196 -7.68 2.77 36.09
C ALA A 196 -6.29 2.83 36.74
N GLU A 197 -6.18 3.37 37.95
CA GLU A 197 -4.92 3.50 38.72
C GLU A 197 -4.59 2.25 39.56
N SER A 198 -5.44 1.21 39.53
CA SER A 198 -5.26 0.01 40.36
C SER A 198 -4.19 -0.94 39.83
N ASP A 199 -3.64 -1.79 40.69
CA ASP A 199 -2.70 -2.84 40.25
C ASP A 199 -3.31 -3.83 39.24
N GLY A 200 -4.64 -3.97 39.23
CA GLY A 200 -5.37 -4.85 38.32
C GLY A 200 -5.49 -4.32 36.90
N SER A 201 -5.25 -3.03 36.67
CA SER A 201 -5.33 -2.40 35.35
C SER A 201 -4.00 -2.41 34.59
N LYS A 202 -2.90 -2.85 35.23
CA LYS A 202 -1.55 -2.72 34.68
C LYS A 202 -1.40 -3.35 33.31
N PHE A 203 -0.69 -2.64 32.43
CA PHE A 203 -0.34 -3.10 31.09
C PHE A 203 1.18 -3.22 30.97
N TYR A 204 1.71 -4.46 30.92
CA TYR A 204 3.16 -4.72 30.89
C TYR A 204 3.97 -3.97 31.98
N ASN A 205 3.41 -3.91 33.20
CA ASN A 205 3.90 -3.17 34.37
C ASN A 205 3.72 -1.65 34.35
N LEU A 206 3.13 -1.08 33.30
CA LEU A 206 2.67 0.30 33.31
C LEU A 206 1.37 0.39 34.11
N THR A 207 1.33 1.28 35.11
CA THR A 207 0.09 1.64 35.80
C THR A 207 -0.72 2.55 34.89
N GLY A 208 -2.00 2.22 34.71
CA GLY A 208 -2.88 3.04 33.90
C GLY A 208 -3.43 4.25 34.65
N TYR A 209 -4.10 5.11 33.91
CA TYR A 209 -4.82 6.26 34.42
C TYR A 209 -5.92 6.66 33.44
N LEU A 210 -6.92 7.44 33.88
CA LEU A 210 -7.92 7.96 32.94
C LEU A 210 -7.23 8.89 31.94
N ALA A 211 -7.54 8.71 30.65
CA ALA A 211 -6.81 9.38 29.58
C ALA A 211 -6.86 10.91 29.66
N THR A 212 -5.75 11.55 29.34
CA THR A 212 -5.55 13.01 29.36
C THR A 212 -5.29 13.49 27.94
N ILE A 213 -6.30 14.06 27.29
CA ILE A 213 -6.24 14.40 25.86
C ILE A 213 -5.64 15.79 25.67
N THR A 214 -4.36 15.86 25.31
CA THR A 214 -3.57 17.10 25.33
C THR A 214 -3.37 17.75 23.96
N ASP A 215 -3.65 17.03 22.88
CA ASP A 215 -3.56 17.55 21.52
C ASP A 215 -4.61 16.96 20.55
N GLN A 216 -4.64 17.52 19.34
CA GLN A 216 -5.58 17.11 18.30
C GLN A 216 -5.32 15.69 17.77
N ALA A 217 -4.06 15.27 17.66
CA ALA A 217 -3.71 13.96 17.12
C ALA A 217 -4.15 12.83 18.07
N GLU A 218 -4.02 13.06 19.37
CA GLU A 218 -4.53 12.17 20.42
C GLU A 218 -6.07 12.09 20.38
N GLN A 219 -6.74 13.24 20.24
CA GLN A 219 -8.19 13.27 20.09
C GLN A 219 -8.67 12.49 18.86
N ASP A 220 -8.03 12.72 17.71
CA ASP A 220 -8.38 12.08 16.45
C ASP A 220 -8.14 10.57 16.55
N PHE A 221 -7.02 10.15 17.15
CA PHE A 221 -6.73 8.74 17.38
C PHE A 221 -7.80 8.04 18.24
N ILE A 222 -8.18 8.64 19.37
CA ILE A 222 -9.24 8.10 20.24
C ILE A 222 -10.56 8.01 19.48
N ASN A 223 -10.90 9.04 18.71
CA ASN A 223 -12.15 9.07 17.95
C ASN A 223 -12.17 8.07 16.79
N ASP A 224 -11.06 7.91 16.07
CA ASP A 224 -11.02 7.16 14.84
C ASP A 224 -10.71 5.68 15.06
N LYS A 225 -9.86 5.37 16.05
CA LYS A 225 -9.37 4.00 16.30
C LYS A 225 -10.04 3.30 17.48
N ILE A 226 -10.50 4.04 18.50
CA ILE A 226 -11.05 3.45 19.73
C ILE A 226 -12.57 3.58 19.80
N ARG A 227 -13.12 4.76 19.48
CA ARG A 227 -14.57 5.08 19.57
C ARG A 227 -15.19 4.71 20.92
N ALA A 228 -14.92 5.52 21.93
CA ALA A 228 -15.41 5.32 23.29
C ALA A 228 -16.58 6.25 23.66
N ASN A 229 -17.45 5.78 24.56
CA ASN A 229 -18.44 6.61 25.28
C ASN A 229 -18.17 6.48 26.79
N GLY A 230 -17.24 7.27 27.30
CA GLY A 230 -16.59 6.99 28.58
C GLY A 230 -15.92 8.17 29.27
N TRP A 231 -15.52 7.96 30.52
CA TRP A 231 -14.76 8.93 31.29
C TRP A 231 -13.35 9.17 30.75
N ILE A 232 -12.89 10.41 30.87
CA ILE A 232 -11.50 10.86 30.69
C ILE A 232 -11.04 11.62 31.95
N GLY A 233 -9.75 11.94 32.05
CA GLY A 233 -9.10 12.38 33.28
C GLY A 233 -9.42 13.79 33.80
N GLY A 234 -10.30 14.53 33.14
CA GLY A 234 -10.58 15.93 33.47
C GLY A 234 -11.65 16.10 34.54
N SER A 235 -11.47 17.07 35.44
CA SER A 235 -12.47 17.49 36.42
C SER A 235 -12.29 18.94 36.85
N ASP A 236 -13.37 19.59 37.27
CA ASP A 236 -13.38 20.89 37.93
C ASP A 236 -13.99 20.84 39.34
N GLN A 237 -14.15 19.64 39.93
CA GLN A 237 -14.76 19.42 41.25
C GLN A 237 -14.19 20.30 42.38
N GLU A 238 -12.91 20.66 42.29
CA GLU A 238 -12.28 21.55 43.27
C GLU A 238 -12.77 23.01 43.17
N THR A 239 -13.03 23.50 41.96
CA THR A 239 -13.47 24.87 41.69
C THR A 239 -14.23 24.89 40.38
N GLU A 240 -15.56 25.05 40.49
CA GLU A 240 -16.49 25.15 39.36
C GLU A 240 -15.97 26.05 38.23
N GLY A 241 -15.95 25.51 37.02
CA GLY A 241 -15.46 26.17 35.81
C GLY A 241 -13.94 26.22 35.69
N VAL A 242 -13.15 25.65 36.61
CA VAL A 242 -11.68 25.54 36.51
C VAL A 242 -11.31 24.08 36.25
N TRP A 243 -11.28 23.72 34.98
CA TRP A 243 -11.06 22.36 34.51
C TRP A 243 -9.58 22.02 34.44
N LYS A 244 -9.22 20.92 35.12
CA LYS A 244 -7.84 20.42 35.18
C LYS A 244 -7.78 18.91 34.98
N TRP A 245 -6.62 18.43 34.55
CA TRP A 245 -6.33 17.01 34.55
C TRP A 245 -6.10 16.53 35.97
N GLU A 246 -6.78 15.45 36.36
CA GLU A 246 -6.72 14.87 37.71
C GLU A 246 -5.95 13.54 37.78
N THR A 247 -5.53 13.06 36.61
CA THR A 247 -4.88 11.78 36.37
C THR A 247 -3.65 11.97 35.49
N GLY A 248 -2.85 10.92 35.33
CA GLY A 248 -1.72 10.92 34.41
C GLY A 248 -0.56 11.87 34.77
N PRO A 249 0.43 11.96 33.88
CA PRO A 249 1.56 12.92 33.98
C PRO A 249 1.11 14.39 34.08
N GLU A 250 -0.06 14.72 33.54
CA GLU A 250 -0.61 16.07 33.45
C GLU A 250 -1.35 16.50 34.72
N LYS A 251 -1.47 15.60 35.71
CA LYS A 251 -2.22 15.85 36.95
C LYS A 251 -1.90 17.20 37.58
N GLY A 252 -2.94 17.99 37.83
CA GLY A 252 -2.88 19.34 38.37
C GLY A 252 -2.79 20.45 37.32
N THR A 253 -2.67 20.10 36.03
CA THR A 253 -2.62 21.09 34.93
C THR A 253 -4.02 21.55 34.56
N ILE A 254 -4.26 22.86 34.67
CA ILE A 254 -5.52 23.49 34.23
C ILE A 254 -5.48 23.64 32.70
N PHE A 255 -6.51 23.13 32.02
CA PHE A 255 -6.64 23.19 30.55
C PHE A 255 -7.80 24.08 30.08
N TRP A 256 -8.74 24.44 30.96
CA TRP A 256 -9.88 25.26 30.58
C TRP A 256 -10.42 26.09 31.76
N ASN A 257 -10.81 27.34 31.49
CA ASN A 257 -11.41 28.25 32.46
C ASN A 257 -12.75 28.81 31.94
N GLY A 258 -13.79 28.72 32.77
CA GLY A 258 -15.15 29.20 32.52
C GLY A 258 -16.12 28.08 32.15
N GLN A 259 -17.41 28.37 32.22
CA GLN A 259 -18.47 27.47 31.77
C GLN A 259 -18.69 27.61 30.25
N GLY A 260 -19.38 26.66 29.65
CA GLY A 260 -19.81 26.77 28.28
C GLY A 260 -20.82 27.91 28.10
N ALA A 261 -20.91 28.41 26.87
CA ALA A 261 -21.80 29.50 26.54
C ALA A 261 -23.25 29.13 26.88
N THR A 262 -23.81 29.80 27.89
CA THR A 262 -25.25 29.82 28.19
C THR A 262 -25.85 31.12 27.63
N PHE A 263 -27.17 31.17 27.39
CA PHE A 263 -27.87 32.39 26.94
C PHE A 263 -27.55 33.63 27.82
N GLY A 264 -26.54 34.42 27.41
CA GLY A 264 -26.11 35.65 28.08
C GLY A 264 -24.73 35.60 28.78
N ASN A 265 -24.08 34.43 28.88
CA ASN A 265 -22.73 34.31 29.45
C ASN A 265 -21.69 33.98 28.37
N PRO A 266 -20.48 34.57 28.42
CA PRO A 266 -19.41 34.24 27.49
C PRO A 266 -18.93 32.80 27.72
N LYS A 267 -18.59 32.12 26.62
CA LYS A 267 -17.92 30.82 26.66
C LYS A 267 -16.60 30.93 27.41
N GLY A 268 -16.27 29.90 28.18
CA GLY A 268 -14.93 29.70 28.70
C GLY A 268 -13.87 29.63 27.60
N THR A 269 -12.61 29.60 28.01
CA THR A 269 -11.46 29.59 27.10
C THR A 269 -10.40 28.59 27.55
N PRO A 270 -9.68 27.97 26.60
CA PRO A 270 -8.53 27.14 26.93
C PRO A 270 -7.42 27.96 27.60
N VAL A 271 -6.74 27.36 28.57
CA VAL A 271 -5.68 28.05 29.31
C VAL A 271 -4.38 28.01 28.50
N SER A 272 -3.80 29.17 28.21
CA SER A 272 -2.52 29.25 27.47
C SER A 272 -2.51 28.51 26.12
N GLY A 273 -3.68 28.36 25.48
CA GLY A 273 -3.80 27.66 24.20
C GLY A 273 -3.71 26.13 24.29
N THR A 274 -3.90 25.55 25.48
CA THR A 274 -4.05 24.09 25.64
C THR A 274 -5.20 23.56 24.79
N TYR A 275 -5.12 22.29 24.43
CA TYR A 275 -6.19 21.62 23.71
C TYR A 275 -7.44 21.46 24.58
N SER A 276 -8.61 21.58 23.95
CA SER A 276 -9.91 21.27 24.57
C SER A 276 -10.91 20.93 23.49
N ASN A 277 -11.80 19.96 23.73
CA ASN A 277 -12.73 19.49 22.72
C ASN A 277 -14.19 19.44 23.19
N TRP A 278 -14.60 20.37 24.06
CA TRP A 278 -15.97 20.50 24.56
C TRP A 278 -17.02 20.56 23.45
N SER A 279 -18.15 19.87 23.65
CA SER A 279 -19.23 19.82 22.68
C SER A 279 -19.92 21.18 22.55
N PRO A 280 -20.22 21.63 21.31
CA PRO A 280 -21.17 22.71 21.13
C PRO A 280 -22.57 22.21 21.52
N GLY A 281 -23.35 23.03 22.20
CA GLY A 281 -24.69 22.64 22.65
C GLY A 281 -25.64 22.34 21.49
N THR A 282 -26.60 21.44 21.69
CA THR A 282 -27.64 21.12 20.68
C THR A 282 -28.74 22.19 20.64
N GLY A 283 -28.37 23.37 20.13
CA GLY A 283 -29.29 24.48 19.88
C GLY A 283 -29.46 25.45 21.05
N GLY A 284 -29.11 26.72 20.81
CA GLY A 284 -29.47 27.85 21.68
C GLY A 284 -28.40 28.37 22.64
N GLY A 285 -27.22 27.75 22.75
CA GLY A 285 -26.20 28.20 23.69
C GLY A 285 -26.39 27.54 25.05
N ASN A 286 -26.10 26.25 25.08
CA ASN A 286 -25.74 25.44 26.25
C ASN A 286 -24.51 24.64 25.82
N ASP A 287 -23.43 25.34 25.49
CA ASP A 287 -22.16 24.65 25.18
C ASP A 287 -21.63 23.97 26.44
N GLU A 288 -20.81 22.94 26.25
CA GLU A 288 -20.08 22.31 27.35
C GLU A 288 -18.81 23.14 27.68
N PRO A 289 -18.32 23.11 28.93
CA PRO A 289 -18.91 22.43 30.10
C PRO A 289 -20.02 23.27 30.76
N ASN A 290 -21.25 22.74 30.88
CA ASN A 290 -22.44 23.53 31.23
C ASN A 290 -22.85 23.52 32.72
N ASP A 291 -22.24 22.66 33.54
CA ASP A 291 -22.52 22.42 34.97
C ASP A 291 -24.02 22.26 35.28
N ARG A 292 -24.66 21.28 34.65
CA ARG A 292 -26.10 21.09 34.84
C ARG A 292 -26.40 20.65 36.27
N GLN A 293 -27.28 21.40 36.93
CA GLN A 293 -27.70 21.16 38.32
C GLN A 293 -26.60 21.38 39.36
N ALA A 294 -25.51 22.09 39.03
CA ALA A 294 -24.42 22.40 39.96
C ALA A 294 -23.75 21.15 40.55
N ASN A 295 -23.47 20.16 39.69
CA ASN A 295 -23.00 18.83 40.08
C ASN A 295 -22.35 18.05 38.91
N GLU A 296 -22.05 18.69 37.77
CA GLU A 296 -21.43 18.03 36.61
C GLU A 296 -19.93 18.30 36.57
N ASP A 297 -19.16 17.66 37.47
CA ASP A 297 -17.76 18.03 37.66
C ASP A 297 -16.72 17.21 36.85
N TYR A 298 -17.15 16.37 35.91
CA TYR A 298 -16.27 15.32 35.33
C TYR A 298 -16.37 15.18 33.81
N ALA A 299 -15.21 15.12 33.16
CA ALA A 299 -15.11 15.10 31.71
C ALA A 299 -15.38 13.70 31.14
N HIS A 300 -16.22 13.66 30.11
CA HIS A 300 -16.68 12.47 29.41
C HIS A 300 -16.55 12.66 27.89
N ILE A 301 -16.06 11.65 27.17
CA ILE A 301 -16.07 11.67 25.70
C ILE A 301 -17.37 11.10 25.14
N ILE A 302 -17.99 11.81 24.20
CA ILE A 302 -19.23 11.40 23.55
C ILE A 302 -18.91 10.38 22.46
N GLY A 303 -19.40 9.15 22.61
CA GLY A 303 -19.33 8.09 21.60
C GLY A 303 -20.69 7.71 21.02
N ASN A 304 -21.78 8.27 21.56
CA ASN A 304 -23.15 7.99 21.15
C ASN A 304 -23.76 9.22 20.47
N ASP A 305 -24.27 9.07 19.25
CA ASP A 305 -24.88 10.15 18.46
C ASP A 305 -26.11 10.78 19.14
N GLY A 306 -26.81 10.01 19.97
CA GLY A 306 -27.91 10.51 20.79
C GLY A 306 -27.49 11.40 21.98
N ALA A 307 -26.19 11.45 22.30
CA ALA A 307 -25.63 12.23 23.41
C ALA A 307 -24.89 13.51 22.96
N GLY A 308 -24.83 13.78 21.65
CA GLY A 308 -24.20 14.96 21.10
C GLY A 308 -23.28 14.65 19.93
N THR A 309 -22.29 15.51 19.71
CA THR A 309 -21.33 15.32 18.61
C THR A 309 -20.29 14.30 19.03
N ILE A 310 -20.22 13.16 18.32
CA ILE A 310 -19.23 12.11 18.56
C ILE A 310 -17.80 12.69 18.56
N GLY A 311 -16.99 12.25 19.51
CA GLY A 311 -15.61 12.69 19.73
C GLY A 311 -15.47 13.94 20.58
N LYS A 312 -16.54 14.73 20.77
CA LYS A 312 -16.53 15.91 21.65
C LYS A 312 -16.67 15.53 23.12
N TRP A 313 -16.35 16.45 24.02
CA TRP A 313 -16.42 16.24 25.46
C TRP A 313 -17.70 16.82 26.05
N ASN A 314 -18.18 16.18 27.10
CA ASN A 314 -19.28 16.60 27.93
C ASN A 314 -18.84 16.61 29.40
N ASP A 315 -19.42 17.46 30.21
CA ASP A 315 -19.29 17.45 31.66
C ASP A 315 -20.49 16.75 32.28
N LEU A 316 -20.25 15.70 33.05
CA LEU A 316 -21.30 14.87 33.64
C LEU A 316 -21.06 14.71 35.14
N ALA A 317 -22.15 14.45 35.85
CA ALA A 317 -22.11 14.19 37.28
C ALA A 317 -21.40 12.86 37.58
N ASN A 318 -20.71 12.81 38.73
CA ASN A 318 -19.94 11.63 39.15
C ASN A 318 -20.76 10.33 39.14
N ASP A 319 -21.99 10.37 39.64
CA ASP A 319 -22.93 9.24 39.66
C ASP A 319 -24.30 9.78 39.24
N PHE A 320 -24.85 9.21 38.16
CA PHE A 320 -26.11 9.63 37.57
C PHE A 320 -26.96 8.40 37.19
N ASP A 321 -28.27 8.51 37.40
CA ASP A 321 -29.25 7.53 36.92
C ASP A 321 -29.72 7.92 35.51
N TYR A 322 -29.26 7.18 34.51
CA TYR A 322 -29.52 7.48 33.11
C TYR A 322 -30.87 6.96 32.60
N SER A 323 -31.78 6.51 33.48
CA SER A 323 -33.12 6.02 33.08
C SER A 323 -33.89 6.98 32.18
N SER A 324 -33.66 8.29 32.31
CA SER A 324 -34.24 9.35 31.48
C SER A 324 -33.27 10.00 30.48
N ALA A 325 -31.99 9.58 30.46
CA ALA A 325 -30.92 10.18 29.66
C ALA A 325 -30.00 9.10 29.07
N LYS A 326 -30.58 7.98 28.60
CA LYS A 326 -29.86 6.79 28.15
C LYS A 326 -28.72 7.04 27.16
N PRO A 327 -28.81 7.99 26.21
CA PRO A 327 -27.68 8.25 25.33
C PRO A 327 -26.41 8.71 26.05
N PHE A 328 -26.55 9.49 27.13
CA PHE A 328 -25.45 10.00 27.95
C PHE A 328 -24.90 8.97 28.95
N GLN A 329 -25.48 7.77 29.00
CA GLN A 329 -25.05 6.75 29.94
C GLN A 329 -23.58 6.42 29.72
N VAL A 330 -22.76 6.67 30.73
CA VAL A 330 -21.35 6.31 30.70
C VAL A 330 -21.22 4.80 30.62
N GLN A 331 -20.55 4.31 29.58
CA GLN A 331 -20.40 2.89 29.30
C GLN A 331 -19.07 2.32 29.80
N GLY A 332 -18.19 3.17 30.33
CA GLY A 332 -16.85 2.78 30.74
C GLY A 332 -15.91 3.98 30.85
N TYR A 333 -14.63 3.74 30.64
CA TYR A 333 -13.61 4.78 30.65
C TYR A 333 -12.50 4.51 29.65
N ILE A 334 -11.86 5.57 29.16
CA ILE A 334 -10.62 5.46 28.40
C ILE A 334 -9.46 5.42 29.40
N ILE A 335 -8.67 4.35 29.31
CA ILE A 335 -7.44 4.19 30.06
C ILE A 335 -6.24 4.47 29.17
N GLU A 336 -5.25 5.14 29.73
CA GLU A 336 -4.00 5.51 29.10
C GLU A 336 -2.81 4.97 29.91
N TYR A 337 -1.73 4.61 29.23
CA TYR A 337 -0.53 4.05 29.85
C TYR A 337 0.75 4.62 29.27
N GLY A 338 1.58 5.09 30.20
CA GLY A 338 3.01 5.38 30.07
C GLY A 338 3.40 6.44 29.04
N ASP A 339 4.67 6.82 29.10
CA ASP A 339 5.32 7.73 28.14
C ASP A 339 6.73 7.19 27.86
N LYS A 340 7.04 6.92 26.59
CA LYS A 340 8.33 6.33 26.18
C LYS A 340 9.55 7.12 26.65
N THR A 341 9.38 8.42 26.86
CA THR A 341 10.47 9.34 27.23
C THR A 341 10.68 9.44 28.73
N THR A 342 9.67 9.14 29.54
CA THR A 342 9.71 9.34 31.00
C THR A 342 9.55 8.05 31.81
N ASP A 343 8.99 6.97 31.23
CA ASP A 343 8.82 5.70 31.92
C ASP A 343 10.05 4.78 31.82
N ALA A 344 10.73 4.57 32.96
CA ALA A 344 11.87 3.66 33.04
C ALA A 344 11.53 2.19 32.74
N ASN A 345 10.24 1.82 32.86
CA ASN A 345 9.73 0.47 32.61
C ASN A 345 9.02 0.34 31.25
N TYR A 346 9.19 1.31 30.35
CA TYR A 346 8.48 1.32 29.07
C TYR A 346 8.72 0.02 28.27
N PRO A 347 7.64 -0.71 27.89
CA PRO A 347 7.77 -2.02 27.26
C PRO A 347 8.20 -1.88 25.79
N LYS A 348 9.15 -2.72 25.37
CA LYS A 348 9.58 -2.79 23.96
C LYS A 348 8.66 -3.71 23.16
N ILE A 349 7.38 -3.37 23.11
CA ILE A 349 6.32 -4.23 22.52
C ILE A 349 5.69 -3.61 21.28
N VAL A 350 6.33 -2.59 20.70
CA VAL A 350 5.84 -1.83 19.54
C VAL A 350 6.90 -1.73 18.46
N GLY A 351 6.46 -1.68 17.21
CA GLY A 351 7.31 -1.30 16.10
C GLY A 351 6.49 -0.88 14.88
N THR A 352 7.09 -0.08 14.02
CA THR A 352 6.43 0.57 12.88
C THR A 352 7.06 0.11 11.58
N VAL A 353 6.24 -0.10 10.56
CA VAL A 353 6.63 -0.38 9.19
C VAL A 353 6.05 0.70 8.29
N GLY A 354 6.89 1.28 7.42
CA GLY A 354 6.42 2.11 6.33
C GLY A 354 5.97 1.25 5.16
N ILE A 355 4.89 1.62 4.48
CA ILE A 355 4.51 1.06 3.18
C ILE A 355 4.66 2.16 2.14
N ASN A 356 5.63 1.99 1.24
CA ASN A 356 5.74 2.84 0.06
C ASN A 356 4.73 2.36 -0.96
N ILE A 357 3.84 3.24 -1.41
CA ILE A 357 2.89 2.96 -2.47
C ILE A 357 3.46 3.49 -3.79
N GLY A 358 3.75 2.60 -4.73
CA GLY A 358 4.27 2.95 -6.07
C GLY A 358 3.28 2.64 -7.19
N ALA A 359 3.41 3.32 -8.32
CA ALA A 359 2.77 2.93 -9.59
C ALA A 359 3.50 1.71 -10.22
N ILE A 360 2.88 0.99 -11.17
CA ILE A 360 3.36 -0.33 -11.65
C ILE A 360 4.45 -0.25 -12.74
N ALA A 361 5.55 -0.98 -12.48
CA ALA A 361 6.54 -1.69 -13.33
C ALA A 361 7.39 -0.98 -14.39
N ASN A 362 8.58 -0.43 -14.07
CA ASN A 362 9.67 -0.48 -15.07
C ASN A 362 10.17 -1.93 -15.16
N PRO A 363 10.72 -2.39 -16.30
CA PRO A 363 11.48 -3.64 -16.30
C PRO A 363 12.62 -3.48 -15.29
N ASP A 364 12.55 -4.29 -14.25
CA ASP A 364 13.35 -4.22 -13.03
C ASP A 364 13.77 -5.63 -12.64
N PHE A 365 14.86 -6.10 -13.23
CA PHE A 365 15.42 -7.43 -12.99
C PHE A 365 15.95 -7.60 -11.57
N ASN A 366 16.04 -6.52 -10.78
CA ASN A 366 16.72 -6.56 -9.49
C ASN A 366 15.97 -5.92 -8.31
N LYS A 367 14.76 -5.40 -8.55
CA LYS A 367 13.86 -4.69 -7.63
C LYS A 367 14.28 -3.28 -7.24
N ASP A 368 15.20 -2.64 -7.97
CA ASP A 368 15.66 -1.28 -7.66
C ASP A 368 14.88 -0.16 -8.36
N LYS A 369 13.89 -0.54 -9.17
CA LYS A 369 12.94 0.31 -9.89
C LYS A 369 13.57 1.21 -10.94
N GLN A 370 14.81 0.95 -11.32
CA GLN A 370 15.48 1.61 -12.44
C GLN A 370 15.29 0.79 -13.71
N PRO A 371 15.04 1.42 -14.87
CA PRO A 371 15.02 0.69 -16.13
C PRO A 371 16.38 0.03 -16.40
N GLU A 372 16.37 -1.26 -16.75
CA GLU A 372 17.54 -1.94 -17.30
C GLU A 372 17.43 -2.18 -18.79
N ILE A 373 18.59 -2.32 -19.44
CA ILE A 373 18.70 -2.61 -20.87
C ILE A 373 19.06 -4.09 -21.04
N VAL A 374 18.20 -4.85 -21.69
CA VAL A 374 18.44 -6.24 -22.08
C VAL A 374 19.05 -6.28 -23.46
N TRP A 375 20.09 -7.08 -23.59
CA TRP A 375 20.87 -7.23 -24.80
C TRP A 375 20.95 -8.69 -25.21
N ARG A 376 20.98 -8.93 -26.52
CA ARG A 376 21.25 -10.24 -27.09
C ARG A 376 22.22 -10.14 -28.26
N ASN A 377 23.12 -11.12 -28.38
CA ASN A 377 24.08 -11.19 -29.47
C ASN A 377 23.65 -12.19 -30.55
N PHE A 378 23.39 -11.67 -31.76
CA PHE A 378 22.93 -12.44 -32.92
C PHE A 378 24.07 -12.82 -33.89
N GLY A 379 25.33 -12.60 -33.50
CA GLY A 379 26.48 -12.91 -34.34
C GLY A 379 26.73 -14.41 -34.38
N THR A 380 27.11 -14.96 -35.55
CA THR A 380 27.61 -16.33 -35.61
C THR A 380 28.96 -16.44 -34.87
N PRO A 381 29.42 -17.64 -34.47
CA PRO A 381 30.71 -17.80 -33.80
C PRO A 381 31.93 -17.31 -34.60
N GLN A 382 31.79 -17.11 -35.91
CA GLN A 382 32.82 -16.53 -36.77
C GLN A 382 32.77 -14.99 -36.81
N GLN A 383 31.62 -14.41 -36.50
CA GLN A 383 31.32 -12.98 -36.53
C GLN A 383 31.54 -12.31 -35.17
N SER A 384 31.15 -12.98 -34.09
CA SER A 384 31.28 -12.48 -32.72
C SER A 384 31.82 -13.56 -31.78
N GLY A 385 32.70 -13.16 -30.86
CA GLY A 385 33.15 -13.99 -29.74
C GLY A 385 32.08 -14.19 -28.65
N ASP A 386 31.02 -13.36 -28.66
CA ASP A 386 29.89 -13.40 -27.75
C ASP A 386 28.63 -14.00 -28.39
N SER A 387 28.78 -14.76 -29.49
CA SER A 387 27.69 -15.43 -30.21
C SER A 387 26.66 -16.11 -29.28
N GLY A 388 25.40 -15.67 -29.36
CA GLY A 388 24.28 -16.24 -28.61
C GLY A 388 24.24 -15.87 -27.12
N ARG A 389 25.12 -14.99 -26.65
CA ARG A 389 25.11 -14.50 -25.27
C ARG A 389 24.05 -13.43 -25.08
N ASN A 390 23.62 -13.28 -23.83
CA ASN A 390 22.68 -12.25 -23.39
C ASN A 390 23.33 -11.44 -22.28
N ALA A 391 22.97 -10.16 -22.18
CA ALA A 391 23.45 -9.28 -21.13
C ALA A 391 22.33 -8.40 -20.59
N VAL A 392 22.46 -7.99 -19.33
CA VAL A 392 21.63 -6.96 -18.72
C VAL A 392 22.54 -5.83 -18.30
N TRP A 393 22.27 -4.64 -18.80
CA TRP A 393 22.96 -3.41 -18.41
C TRP A 393 22.12 -2.68 -17.40
N VAL A 394 22.70 -2.45 -16.22
CA VAL A 394 22.08 -1.73 -15.12
C VAL A 394 22.73 -0.36 -15.03
N LEU A 395 21.92 0.69 -15.15
CA LEU A 395 22.37 2.08 -15.14
C LEU A 395 22.02 2.73 -13.81
N ASP A 396 23.01 3.36 -13.19
CA ASP A 396 22.76 4.34 -12.15
C ASP A 396 22.60 5.73 -12.78
N TYR A 397 21.62 6.49 -12.30
CA TYR A 397 21.46 7.91 -12.60
C TYR A 397 21.78 8.78 -11.37
N ASP A 398 22.84 9.59 -11.45
CA ASP A 398 23.16 10.59 -10.43
C ASP A 398 22.45 11.92 -10.73
N LYS A 399 21.28 12.12 -10.11
CA LYS A 399 20.51 13.37 -10.19
C LYS A 399 21.26 14.62 -9.72
N ASN A 400 22.34 14.47 -8.94
CA ASN A 400 23.13 15.58 -8.42
C ASN A 400 24.36 15.89 -9.27
N ALA A 401 24.61 15.13 -10.34
CA ALA A 401 25.70 15.42 -11.26
C ALA A 401 25.49 16.82 -11.87
N THR A 402 26.46 17.71 -11.66
CA THR A 402 26.42 19.10 -12.16
C THR A 402 27.56 19.35 -13.14
N GLY A 403 27.27 20.07 -14.23
CA GLY A 403 28.27 20.40 -15.25
C GLY A 403 28.41 19.33 -16.35
N ALA A 404 29.65 19.10 -16.83
CA ALA A 404 29.93 18.23 -17.97
C ALA A 404 30.13 16.73 -17.62
N THR A 405 29.88 16.34 -16.37
CA THR A 405 29.98 14.94 -15.95
C THR A 405 28.76 14.16 -16.41
N ASN A 406 28.97 13.01 -17.05
CA ASN A 406 27.89 12.11 -17.42
C ASN A 406 27.18 11.58 -16.15
N PRO A 407 25.87 11.82 -15.98
CA PRO A 407 25.10 11.35 -14.84
C PRO A 407 24.79 9.85 -14.90
N PHE A 408 24.88 9.24 -16.09
CA PHE A 408 24.63 7.81 -16.30
C PHE A 408 25.92 7.01 -16.20
N LYS A 409 25.89 5.93 -15.42
CA LYS A 409 26.99 4.97 -15.32
C LYS A 409 26.45 3.56 -15.24
N LEU A 410 27.07 2.65 -15.98
CA LEU A 410 26.88 1.23 -15.69
C LEU A 410 27.41 0.94 -14.29
N ASN A 411 26.60 0.28 -13.48
CA ASN A 411 27.01 -0.16 -12.15
C ASN A 411 27.53 -1.61 -12.18
N GLU A 412 28.01 -2.08 -11.03
CA GLU A 412 28.59 -3.41 -10.85
C GLU A 412 27.62 -4.58 -11.10
N LYS A 413 26.31 -4.34 -11.20
CA LYS A 413 25.32 -5.36 -11.53
C LYS A 413 25.21 -5.63 -13.03
N THR A 414 25.78 -4.76 -13.88
CA THR A 414 25.83 -5.00 -15.33
C THR A 414 26.62 -6.26 -15.65
N LYS A 415 26.05 -7.17 -16.44
CA LYS A 415 26.67 -8.48 -16.68
C LYS A 415 26.15 -9.22 -17.90
N PHE A 416 26.87 -10.27 -18.26
CA PHE A 416 26.33 -11.36 -19.07
C PHE A 416 25.48 -12.29 -18.22
N LEU A 417 24.33 -12.72 -18.75
CA LEU A 417 23.60 -13.86 -18.20
C LEU A 417 24.42 -15.13 -18.43
N ARG A 418 24.36 -16.07 -17.48
CA ARG A 418 25.24 -17.26 -17.48
C ARG A 418 24.97 -18.20 -18.65
N ASP A 419 23.73 -18.27 -19.11
CA ASP A 419 23.31 -19.22 -20.14
C ASP A 419 23.46 -18.59 -21.53
N THR A 420 24.24 -19.26 -22.39
CA THR A 420 24.44 -18.90 -23.79
C THR A 420 23.49 -19.72 -24.65
N ILE A 421 22.74 -19.06 -25.53
CA ILE A 421 21.79 -19.69 -26.44
C ILE A 421 22.37 -19.66 -27.84
N SER A 422 23.05 -20.75 -28.18
CA SER A 422 23.74 -20.90 -29.46
C SER A 422 22.81 -20.91 -30.67
N ASP A 423 21.53 -21.21 -30.47
CA ASP A 423 20.52 -21.05 -31.50
C ASP A 423 20.11 -19.58 -31.57
N LEU A 424 20.59 -18.91 -32.62
CA LEU A 424 20.39 -17.49 -32.85
C LEU A 424 18.98 -17.16 -33.34
N GLY A 425 18.14 -18.16 -33.62
CA GLY A 425 16.73 -17.95 -33.95
C GLY A 425 15.86 -17.61 -32.75
N TRP A 426 16.36 -17.77 -31.52
CA TRP A 426 15.68 -17.28 -30.32
C TRP A 426 15.84 -15.76 -30.21
N GLU A 427 14.75 -15.07 -29.89
CA GLU A 427 14.62 -13.63 -29.67
C GLU A 427 13.90 -13.41 -28.34
N ILE A 428 14.19 -12.29 -27.67
CA ILE A 428 13.52 -11.89 -26.43
C ILE A 428 12.40 -10.93 -26.84
N GLU A 429 11.15 -11.34 -26.63
CA GLU A 429 9.97 -10.61 -27.11
C GLU A 429 9.16 -9.95 -25.96
N GLY A 430 9.55 -10.22 -24.72
CA GLY A 430 8.85 -9.69 -23.55
C GLY A 430 9.72 -9.69 -22.31
N THR A 431 9.54 -8.68 -21.46
CA THR A 431 10.20 -8.52 -20.17
C THR A 431 9.17 -8.20 -19.08
N GLN A 432 8.49 -9.22 -18.56
CA GLN A 432 7.37 -9.10 -17.61
C GLN A 432 7.61 -10.02 -16.42
N ASP A 433 6.99 -9.76 -15.26
CA ASP A 433 7.04 -10.68 -14.12
C ASP A 433 6.00 -11.81 -14.33
N PHE A 434 6.44 -12.98 -14.81
CA PHE A 434 5.54 -14.10 -15.12
C PHE A 434 5.24 -14.95 -13.88
N ASN A 435 6.16 -15.02 -12.91
CA ASN A 435 6.00 -15.83 -11.71
C ASN A 435 5.49 -15.04 -10.48
N LYS A 436 5.26 -13.74 -10.64
CA LYS A 436 4.75 -12.81 -9.62
C LYS A 436 5.68 -12.67 -8.43
N ASP A 437 6.99 -12.71 -8.67
CA ASP A 437 8.00 -12.56 -7.64
C ASP A 437 8.59 -11.14 -7.55
N ASP A 438 8.00 -10.15 -8.22
CA ASP A 438 8.45 -8.78 -8.45
C ASP A 438 9.82 -8.67 -9.16
N ILE A 439 10.30 -9.72 -9.84
CA ILE A 439 11.49 -9.68 -10.68
C ILE A 439 11.03 -9.81 -12.14
N THR A 440 11.55 -8.95 -13.00
CA THR A 440 11.27 -9.07 -14.43
C THR A 440 11.85 -10.36 -14.99
N ASP A 441 11.00 -11.15 -15.63
CA ASP A 441 11.34 -12.38 -16.34
C ASP A 441 11.40 -12.14 -17.86
N LEU A 442 11.89 -13.10 -18.63
CA LEU A 442 12.01 -12.96 -20.09
C LEU A 442 11.08 -13.92 -20.82
N PHE A 443 10.28 -13.41 -21.76
CA PHE A 443 9.58 -14.20 -22.76
C PHE A 443 10.42 -14.32 -24.02
N TRP A 444 10.52 -15.54 -24.53
CA TRP A 444 11.34 -15.91 -25.66
C TRP A 444 10.49 -16.50 -26.76
N HIS A 445 10.81 -16.17 -28.00
CA HIS A 445 10.24 -16.79 -29.20
C HIS A 445 11.37 -17.23 -30.13
N ASN A 446 11.19 -18.34 -30.83
CA ASN A 446 12.16 -18.82 -31.81
C ASN A 446 11.59 -18.77 -33.22
N SER A 447 12.08 -17.87 -34.05
CA SER A 447 11.63 -17.68 -35.44
C SER A 447 11.92 -18.88 -36.37
N ASN A 448 12.80 -19.81 -35.98
CA ASN A 448 13.11 -21.02 -36.76
C ASN A 448 12.24 -22.23 -36.37
N THR A 449 11.89 -22.37 -35.10
CA THR A 449 11.21 -23.56 -34.54
C THR A 449 9.79 -23.28 -34.05
N ASP A 450 9.39 -22.01 -34.00
CA ASP A 450 8.11 -21.50 -33.49
C ASP A 450 7.88 -21.85 -32.02
N GLN A 451 8.94 -22.23 -31.31
CA GLN A 451 8.89 -22.50 -29.88
C GLN A 451 8.91 -21.20 -29.10
N THR A 452 8.16 -21.16 -28.02
CA THR A 452 8.24 -20.10 -27.01
C THR A 452 8.80 -20.66 -25.71
N ALA A 453 9.44 -19.80 -24.94
CA ALA A 453 9.94 -20.13 -23.62
C ALA A 453 9.83 -18.94 -22.67
N ILE A 454 9.77 -19.22 -21.37
CA ILE A 454 9.79 -18.21 -20.32
C ILE A 454 11.03 -18.49 -19.46
N TRP A 455 11.88 -17.49 -19.29
CA TRP A 455 13.01 -17.54 -18.38
C TRP A 455 12.69 -16.77 -17.13
N ILE A 456 12.64 -17.51 -16.03
CA ILE A 456 12.49 -16.95 -14.71
C ILE A 456 13.82 -16.43 -14.23
N MET A 457 13.84 -15.15 -13.89
CA MET A 457 15.00 -14.42 -13.43
C MET A 457 15.01 -14.41 -11.91
N LYS A 458 16.15 -14.05 -11.33
CA LYS A 458 16.32 -13.94 -9.89
C LYS A 458 17.41 -12.96 -9.53
N ASN A 459 17.40 -12.55 -8.27
CA ASN A 459 18.54 -11.90 -7.69
C ASN A 459 19.66 -12.91 -7.36
N ASP A 460 20.85 -12.73 -7.94
CA ASP A 460 22.03 -13.54 -7.63
C ASP A 460 22.79 -12.95 -6.43
N THR A 461 22.51 -13.51 -5.25
CA THR A 461 23.09 -13.13 -3.96
C THR A 461 24.37 -13.88 -3.61
N SER A 462 24.90 -14.70 -4.54
CA SER A 462 26.14 -15.46 -4.32
C SER A 462 27.30 -14.51 -3.99
N PRO A 463 28.31 -14.91 -3.19
CA PRO A 463 29.50 -14.09 -2.98
C PRO A 463 30.25 -13.84 -4.31
N GLY A 464 30.28 -12.60 -4.78
CA GLY A 464 30.76 -12.25 -6.14
C GLY A 464 29.71 -12.43 -7.24
N GLY A 465 28.49 -12.81 -6.86
CA GLY A 465 27.28 -12.77 -7.65
C GLY A 465 26.88 -11.32 -7.96
N SER A 466 26.18 -11.16 -9.06
CA SER A 466 26.16 -9.92 -9.85
C SER A 466 24.80 -9.22 -9.80
N GLY A 467 24.03 -9.49 -8.75
CA GLY A 467 22.71 -8.87 -8.56
C GLY A 467 21.61 -9.61 -9.30
N ILE A 468 21.72 -9.93 -10.59
CA ILE A 468 20.64 -10.46 -11.47
C ILE A 468 21.08 -11.77 -12.12
N GLU A 469 20.28 -12.83 -12.28
CA GLU A 469 20.63 -14.02 -13.09
C GLU A 469 19.39 -14.81 -13.51
N ILE A 470 19.49 -15.68 -14.52
CA ILE A 470 18.44 -16.68 -14.76
C ILE A 470 18.37 -17.69 -13.60
N ASP A 471 17.18 -17.92 -13.05
CA ASP A 471 16.91 -19.06 -12.19
C ASP A 471 16.67 -20.32 -13.01
N LYS A 472 15.65 -20.29 -13.87
CA LYS A 472 15.23 -21.44 -14.68
C LYS A 472 14.43 -21.04 -15.93
N GLY A 473 14.69 -21.73 -17.04
CA GLY A 473 13.90 -21.62 -18.27
C GLY A 473 12.86 -22.73 -18.42
N TYR A 474 11.69 -22.39 -18.97
CA TYR A 474 10.58 -23.29 -19.25
C TYR A 474 10.14 -23.14 -20.70
N PHE A 475 10.05 -24.24 -21.45
CA PHE A 475 9.34 -24.21 -22.73
C PHE A 475 7.84 -24.04 -22.47
N PHE A 476 7.21 -23.11 -23.17
CA PHE A 476 5.82 -22.73 -22.92
C PHE A 476 4.88 -23.38 -23.95
N TYR A 477 4.89 -22.87 -25.18
CA TYR A 477 4.02 -23.36 -26.26
C TYR A 477 4.76 -23.34 -27.60
N THR A 478 4.38 -24.19 -28.54
CA THR A 478 4.91 -24.15 -29.91
C THR A 478 3.81 -23.67 -30.84
N VAL A 479 4.05 -22.56 -31.54
CA VAL A 479 3.10 -21.97 -32.46
C VAL A 479 3.04 -22.86 -33.71
N PRO A 480 1.88 -23.36 -34.13
CA PRO A 480 1.80 -24.34 -35.22
C PRO A 480 1.96 -23.73 -36.63
N ASN A 481 2.45 -22.48 -36.76
CA ASN A 481 2.63 -21.79 -38.04
C ASN A 481 3.71 -20.68 -37.93
N LYS A 482 4.70 -20.74 -38.82
CA LYS A 482 5.89 -19.86 -38.91
C LYS A 482 5.63 -18.39 -39.24
N ASN A 483 4.41 -18.05 -39.66
CA ASN A 483 4.09 -16.69 -40.07
C ASN A 483 3.48 -15.85 -38.94
N TRP A 484 3.46 -16.38 -37.72
CA TRP A 484 3.02 -15.66 -36.52
C TRP A 484 4.22 -15.04 -35.82
N GLU A 485 4.11 -13.76 -35.55
CA GLU A 485 5.11 -12.96 -34.82
C GLU A 485 4.48 -12.48 -33.50
N VAL A 486 5.32 -12.35 -32.47
CA VAL A 486 4.93 -11.77 -31.19
C VAL A 486 5.05 -10.27 -31.35
N GLU A 487 3.97 -9.55 -31.07
CA GLU A 487 3.95 -8.08 -31.13
C GLU A 487 4.11 -7.48 -29.74
N ALA A 488 3.55 -8.13 -28.72
CA ALA A 488 3.63 -7.64 -27.36
C ALA A 488 3.44 -8.77 -26.35
N VAL A 489 4.02 -8.58 -25.15
CA VAL A 489 3.71 -9.40 -23.98
C VAL A 489 3.28 -8.47 -22.84
N LYS A 490 1.98 -8.49 -22.49
CA LYS A 490 1.36 -7.58 -21.52
C LYS A 490 0.04 -8.14 -21.00
N ASP A 491 -0.42 -7.66 -19.85
CA ASP A 491 -1.75 -7.99 -19.30
C ASP A 491 -2.85 -7.18 -20.01
N PHE A 492 -3.29 -7.65 -21.19
CA PHE A 492 -4.36 -7.04 -21.98
C PHE A 492 -5.76 -7.30 -21.38
N ASP A 493 -5.90 -8.19 -20.40
CA ASP A 493 -7.18 -8.54 -19.77
C ASP A 493 -7.30 -8.14 -18.30
N SER A 494 -6.30 -7.42 -17.78
CA SER A 494 -6.21 -6.93 -16.40
C SER A 494 -6.46 -8.03 -15.35
N ASP A 495 -6.05 -9.26 -15.64
CA ASP A 495 -6.26 -10.41 -14.75
C ASP A 495 -5.04 -10.70 -13.85
N GLY A 496 -3.99 -9.88 -14.00
CA GLY A 496 -2.72 -9.98 -13.31
C GLY A 496 -1.80 -11.08 -13.85
N ASN A 497 -2.15 -11.73 -14.96
CA ASN A 497 -1.28 -12.62 -15.72
C ASN A 497 -0.98 -12.01 -17.09
N GLN A 498 0.17 -12.35 -17.63
CA GLN A 498 0.58 -11.81 -18.91
C GLN A 498 -0.15 -12.49 -20.06
N ASN A 499 -0.46 -11.73 -21.10
CA ASN A 499 -0.89 -12.24 -22.37
C ASN A 499 0.15 -11.95 -23.45
N VAL A 500 0.09 -12.69 -24.55
CA VAL A 500 0.93 -12.50 -25.72
C VAL A 500 0.05 -12.09 -26.89
N LEU A 501 0.30 -10.91 -27.44
CA LEU A 501 -0.33 -10.43 -28.67
C LEU A 501 0.44 -10.97 -29.86
N TRP A 502 -0.28 -11.64 -30.73
CA TRP A 502 0.24 -12.30 -31.91
C TRP A 502 -0.35 -11.71 -33.17
N ARG A 503 0.47 -11.58 -34.21
CA ARG A 503 0.04 -11.21 -35.55
C ARG A 503 0.54 -12.19 -36.58
N ASN A 504 -0.35 -12.55 -37.51
CA ASN A 504 0.04 -13.29 -38.70
C ASN A 504 0.17 -12.34 -39.89
N TYR A 505 1.40 -11.96 -40.25
CA TYR A 505 1.64 -11.03 -41.35
C TYR A 505 1.29 -11.58 -42.74
N THR A 506 1.05 -12.90 -42.87
CA THR A 506 0.61 -13.50 -44.13
C THR A 506 -0.91 -13.49 -44.29
N THR A 507 -1.65 -13.85 -43.23
CA THR A 507 -3.12 -13.97 -43.28
C THR A 507 -3.83 -12.71 -42.81
N GLY A 508 -3.18 -11.85 -42.04
CA GLY A 508 -3.78 -10.68 -41.38
C GLY A 508 -4.51 -11.00 -40.08
N GLU A 509 -4.52 -12.28 -39.66
CA GLU A 509 -5.13 -12.72 -38.41
C GLU A 509 -4.33 -12.24 -37.21
N ASN A 510 -5.04 -11.98 -36.10
CA ASN A 510 -4.45 -11.52 -34.84
C ASN A 510 -4.99 -12.40 -33.70
N ALA A 511 -4.20 -12.62 -32.66
CA ALA A 511 -4.61 -13.42 -31.51
C ALA A 511 -4.01 -12.88 -30.20
N ILE A 512 -4.72 -13.09 -29.09
CA ILE A 512 -4.21 -12.85 -27.75
C ILE A 512 -4.18 -14.20 -27.02
N TRP A 513 -3.01 -14.58 -26.54
CA TRP A 513 -2.77 -15.80 -25.78
C TRP A 513 -2.58 -15.48 -24.31
N SER A 514 -3.45 -15.98 -23.45
CA SER A 514 -3.31 -15.78 -22.01
C SER A 514 -2.42 -16.85 -21.40
N ILE A 515 -1.41 -16.44 -20.63
CA ILE A 515 -0.49 -17.32 -19.92
C ILE A 515 -1.06 -17.55 -18.51
N ALA A 516 -1.31 -18.80 -18.16
CA ALA A 516 -1.61 -19.18 -16.78
C ALA A 516 -0.33 -19.58 -16.05
N TYR A 517 -0.18 -19.06 -14.82
CA TYR A 517 0.89 -19.43 -13.89
C TYR A 517 0.33 -20.22 -12.70
N ASP A 518 0.88 -21.42 -12.45
CA ASP A 518 0.59 -22.23 -11.26
C ASP A 518 1.88 -22.49 -10.48
N ALA A 519 2.07 -21.74 -9.39
CA ALA A 519 3.21 -21.88 -8.49
C ALA A 519 3.36 -23.29 -7.88
N ASN A 520 2.30 -24.10 -7.87
CA ASN A 520 2.36 -25.47 -7.33
C ASN A 520 2.93 -26.48 -8.34
N ASN A 521 2.96 -26.13 -9.63
CA ASN A 521 3.50 -27.01 -10.66
C ASN A 521 5.02 -26.83 -10.79
N THR A 522 5.75 -27.60 -10.00
CA THR A 522 7.22 -27.57 -9.94
C THR A 522 7.95 -28.06 -11.21
N SER A 523 7.23 -28.69 -12.16
CA SER A 523 7.82 -29.20 -13.41
C SER A 523 7.79 -28.16 -14.52
N ASN A 524 6.61 -27.59 -14.78
CA ASN A 524 6.43 -26.45 -15.68
C ASN A 524 5.23 -25.62 -15.18
N PRO A 525 5.46 -24.47 -14.54
CA PRO A 525 4.39 -23.69 -13.94
C PRO A 525 3.58 -22.89 -14.96
N PHE A 526 3.98 -22.86 -16.24
CA PHE A 526 3.33 -22.09 -17.28
C PHE A 526 2.50 -22.97 -18.21
N SER A 527 1.28 -22.51 -18.52
CA SER A 527 0.40 -23.17 -19.49
C SER A 527 -0.49 -22.16 -20.20
N LEU A 528 -0.98 -22.49 -21.39
CA LEU A 528 -1.93 -21.64 -22.11
C LEU A 528 -3.31 -21.73 -21.43
N ASP A 529 -3.89 -20.60 -21.02
CA ASP A 529 -5.29 -20.58 -20.61
C ASP A 529 -6.18 -20.66 -21.86
N SER A 530 -6.64 -21.87 -22.16
CA SER A 530 -7.53 -22.13 -23.30
C SER A 530 -8.89 -21.41 -23.23
N SER A 531 -9.32 -21.00 -22.04
CA SER A 531 -10.59 -20.27 -21.88
C SER A 531 -10.45 -18.81 -22.29
N LYS A 532 -9.26 -18.22 -22.12
CA LYS A 532 -8.97 -16.81 -22.39
C LYS A 532 -8.15 -16.55 -23.66
N THR A 533 -7.44 -17.56 -24.15
CA THR A 533 -6.74 -17.46 -25.45
C THR A 533 -7.75 -17.41 -26.59
N LYS A 534 -7.66 -16.38 -27.44
CA LYS A 534 -8.63 -16.08 -28.51
C LYS A 534 -7.99 -15.44 -29.74
N PHE A 535 -8.61 -15.65 -30.90
CA PHE A 535 -8.41 -14.78 -32.06
C PHE A 535 -9.20 -13.48 -31.83
N ILE A 536 -8.65 -12.38 -32.32
CA ILE A 536 -9.31 -11.07 -32.32
C ILE A 536 -9.51 -10.61 -33.77
N LYS A 537 -10.19 -9.47 -33.96
CA LYS A 537 -10.35 -8.80 -35.26
C LYS A 537 -9.09 -8.88 -36.13
N SER A 538 -9.23 -9.26 -37.39
CA SER A 538 -8.14 -9.30 -38.37
C SER A 538 -7.94 -7.95 -39.08
N ALA A 539 -6.70 -7.63 -39.45
CA ALA A 539 -6.34 -6.45 -40.25
C ALA A 539 -5.70 -6.89 -41.57
N GLU A 540 -5.80 -6.08 -42.62
CA GLU A 540 -5.09 -6.36 -43.87
C GLU A 540 -3.57 -6.45 -43.62
N ASN A 541 -2.88 -7.28 -44.38
CA ASN A 541 -1.44 -7.52 -44.24
C ASN A 541 -0.53 -6.32 -44.58
N THR A 542 -1.11 -5.21 -45.03
CA THR A 542 -0.37 -3.96 -45.27
C THR A 542 -0.23 -3.09 -44.01
N TRP A 543 -0.92 -3.46 -42.94
CA TRP A 543 -0.84 -2.81 -41.64
C TRP A 543 0.11 -3.59 -40.72
N THR A 544 0.87 -2.88 -39.91
CA THR A 544 1.74 -3.41 -38.85
C THR A 544 1.24 -2.93 -37.50
N MET A 545 1.43 -3.73 -36.45
CA MET A 545 1.25 -3.27 -35.08
C MET A 545 2.56 -2.63 -34.66
N GLU A 546 2.52 -1.42 -34.13
CA GLU A 546 3.76 -0.68 -33.82
C GLU A 546 3.71 0.00 -32.43
N GLY A 547 2.64 -0.22 -31.68
CA GLY A 547 2.51 0.23 -30.30
C GLY A 547 1.32 -0.44 -29.62
N TRP A 548 1.38 -0.56 -28.31
CA TRP A 548 0.42 -1.35 -27.52
C TRP A 548 0.25 -0.75 -26.12
N GLU A 549 -0.42 0.40 -26.05
CA GLU A 549 -0.54 1.21 -24.85
C GLU A 549 -1.94 1.81 -24.69
N ASP A 550 -2.25 2.33 -23.50
CA ASP A 550 -3.57 2.95 -23.26
C ASP A 550 -3.65 4.33 -23.94
N PHE A 551 -4.30 4.38 -25.09
CA PHE A 551 -4.50 5.58 -25.90
C PHE A 551 -5.84 6.26 -25.61
N ASN A 552 -6.69 5.67 -24.77
CA ASN A 552 -8.05 6.12 -24.57
C ASN A 552 -8.39 6.40 -23.08
N LYS A 553 -7.49 6.07 -22.16
CA LYS A 553 -7.59 6.23 -20.71
C LYS A 553 -8.66 5.36 -20.06
N ASP A 554 -8.97 4.19 -20.63
CA ASP A 554 -9.81 3.17 -19.99
C ASP A 554 -9.00 2.16 -19.17
N GLY A 555 -7.67 2.22 -19.29
CA GLY A 555 -6.72 1.40 -18.60
C GLY A 555 -6.37 0.07 -19.25
N ILE A 556 -7.03 -0.25 -20.34
CA ILE A 556 -6.65 -1.38 -21.16
C ILE A 556 -5.66 -0.89 -22.21
N SER A 557 -4.62 -1.67 -22.46
CA SER A 557 -3.69 -1.35 -23.54
C SER A 557 -4.38 -1.55 -24.89
N ASP A 558 -4.31 -0.54 -25.74
CA ASP A 558 -4.88 -0.52 -27.09
C ASP A 558 -3.78 -0.78 -28.12
N ILE A 559 -4.14 -1.18 -29.35
CA ILE A 559 -3.17 -1.47 -30.41
C ILE A 559 -3.04 -0.27 -31.36
N LEU A 560 -1.85 0.29 -31.48
CA LEU A 560 -1.48 1.24 -32.53
C LEU A 560 -1.09 0.49 -33.81
N TRP A 561 -1.82 0.79 -34.87
CA TRP A 561 -1.61 0.29 -36.20
C TRP A 561 -0.98 1.35 -37.09
N HIS A 562 0.02 0.95 -37.87
CA HIS A 562 0.64 1.77 -38.89
C HIS A 562 0.54 1.10 -40.25
N ASN A 563 0.33 1.90 -41.30
CA ASN A 563 0.45 1.45 -42.67
C ASN A 563 1.65 2.15 -43.32
N GLU A 564 2.81 1.49 -43.36
CA GLU A 564 4.03 2.08 -43.91
C GLU A 564 3.89 2.58 -45.36
N LYS A 565 2.96 1.98 -46.11
CA LYS A 565 2.76 2.30 -47.53
C LYS A 565 1.93 3.56 -47.73
N THR A 566 0.87 3.75 -46.93
CA THR A 566 -0.03 4.91 -47.04
C THR A 566 0.31 6.02 -46.05
N GLY A 567 1.03 5.69 -44.96
CA GLY A 567 1.26 6.56 -43.80
C GLY A 567 0.01 6.71 -42.93
N GLU A 568 -1.02 5.89 -43.13
CA GLU A 568 -2.22 5.88 -42.31
C GLU A 568 -1.95 5.21 -40.96
N ASN A 569 -2.66 5.68 -39.93
CA ASN A 569 -2.53 5.16 -38.57
C ASN A 569 -3.92 4.93 -38.00
N ALA A 570 -4.06 3.91 -37.16
CA ALA A 570 -5.30 3.65 -36.45
C ALA A 570 -4.98 3.16 -35.04
N ILE A 571 -5.87 3.44 -34.09
CA ILE A 571 -5.86 2.81 -32.78
C ILE A 571 -7.01 1.81 -32.74
N TRP A 572 -6.73 0.58 -32.37
CA TRP A 572 -7.75 -0.38 -32.00
C TRP A 572 -7.85 -0.45 -30.50
N ALA A 573 -8.90 0.14 -29.96
CA ALA A 573 -9.15 0.05 -28.55
C ALA A 573 -9.56 -1.35 -28.16
N LEU A 574 -8.92 -1.85 -27.11
CA LEU A 574 -9.22 -3.15 -26.54
C LEU A 574 -10.16 -3.02 -25.35
N ASN A 575 -10.54 -4.16 -24.79
CA ASN A 575 -11.28 -4.30 -23.56
C ASN A 575 -10.79 -5.58 -22.86
N ALA A 576 -11.02 -5.67 -21.56
CA ALA A 576 -10.65 -6.85 -20.77
C ALA A 576 -11.60 -8.06 -20.93
N ASN A 577 -12.40 -8.14 -22.00
CA ASN A 577 -13.41 -9.20 -22.14
C ASN A 577 -12.95 -10.34 -23.07
N ALA A 578 -12.51 -11.44 -22.46
CA ALA A 578 -12.11 -12.66 -23.15
C ALA A 578 -13.25 -13.50 -23.79
N SER A 579 -14.51 -13.06 -23.70
CA SER A 579 -15.69 -13.83 -24.12
C SER A 579 -16.40 -13.22 -25.34
N GLY A 580 -16.87 -14.08 -26.25
CA GLY A 580 -17.67 -13.69 -27.43
C GLY A 580 -17.02 -14.05 -28.76
N ASP A 581 -17.59 -13.53 -29.85
CA ASP A 581 -17.13 -13.79 -31.23
C ASP A 581 -15.96 -12.86 -31.65
N ASP A 582 -15.80 -11.70 -31.00
CA ASP A 582 -14.67 -10.76 -31.18
C ASP A 582 -14.18 -10.32 -29.79
N PRO A 583 -13.59 -11.23 -29.01
CA PRO A 583 -13.16 -10.98 -27.64
C PRO A 583 -11.99 -9.99 -27.63
N TYR A 584 -11.86 -9.24 -26.55
CA TYR A 584 -10.89 -8.15 -26.34
C TYR A 584 -11.03 -6.94 -27.26
N PHE A 585 -11.64 -7.04 -28.44
CA PHE A 585 -11.79 -5.88 -29.33
C PHE A 585 -12.99 -5.01 -28.92
N ALA A 586 -12.77 -3.72 -28.71
CA ALA A 586 -13.85 -2.76 -28.43
C ALA A 586 -14.21 -1.94 -29.68
N SER A 587 -13.26 -1.17 -30.22
CA SER A 587 -13.52 -0.27 -31.34
C SER A 587 -12.24 0.09 -32.10
N ALA A 588 -12.38 0.63 -33.31
CA ALA A 588 -11.27 1.12 -34.12
C ALA A 588 -11.43 2.62 -34.39
N TYR A 589 -10.33 3.35 -34.26
CA TYR A 589 -10.23 4.79 -34.41
C TYR A 589 -9.19 5.11 -35.49
N ASP A 590 -9.62 5.68 -36.62
CA ASP A 590 -8.70 6.14 -37.66
C ASP A 590 -8.10 7.50 -37.28
N LEU A 591 -6.77 7.63 -37.30
CA LEU A 591 -6.10 8.89 -36.99
C LEU A 591 -6.05 9.79 -38.24
N THR A 592 -6.82 10.87 -38.21
CA THR A 592 -7.12 11.70 -39.40
C THR A 592 -5.97 12.60 -39.90
N ASN A 593 -4.83 12.64 -39.19
CA ASN A 593 -3.64 13.40 -39.59
C ASN A 593 -2.55 12.48 -40.15
N THR A 594 -2.62 12.16 -41.44
CA THR A 594 -1.66 11.32 -42.19
C THR A 594 -0.39 12.06 -42.62
N GLY A 595 0.00 13.10 -41.86
CA GLY A 595 1.05 14.04 -42.23
C GLY A 595 2.47 13.49 -42.04
N LYS A 596 3.10 13.17 -43.18
CA LYS A 596 4.48 12.69 -43.45
C LYS A 596 4.53 11.15 -43.49
N GLY A 597 4.36 10.50 -44.64
CA GLY A 597 5.25 10.58 -45.80
C GLY A 597 6.34 9.49 -45.67
N SER A 598 6.48 8.63 -46.69
CA SER A 598 7.30 7.41 -46.67
C SER A 598 8.57 7.47 -45.80
N GLY A 599 8.68 6.58 -44.83
CA GLY A 599 9.92 6.36 -44.06
C GLY A 599 9.88 6.74 -42.58
N TRP A 600 8.75 7.22 -42.05
CA TRP A 600 8.51 7.26 -40.60
C TRP A 600 8.13 5.87 -40.10
N ARG A 601 8.61 5.51 -38.91
CA ARG A 601 8.22 4.35 -38.11
C ARG A 601 7.95 4.80 -36.68
N VAL A 602 7.13 4.06 -35.97
CA VAL A 602 6.94 4.25 -34.52
C VAL A 602 8.06 3.52 -33.80
N GLU A 603 8.57 4.11 -32.72
CA GLU A 603 9.65 3.51 -31.92
C GLU A 603 9.22 3.22 -30.48
N GLY A 604 8.03 3.70 -30.13
CA GLY A 604 7.48 3.54 -28.80
C GLY A 604 6.22 4.37 -28.63
N ALA A 605 5.40 3.90 -27.69
CA ALA A 605 4.29 4.65 -27.15
C ALA A 605 4.43 4.70 -25.63
N ILE A 606 4.22 5.86 -25.03
CA ILE A 606 4.25 6.10 -23.59
C ILE A 606 3.72 7.51 -23.34
N ASP A 607 3.16 7.77 -22.16
CA ASP A 607 2.74 9.11 -21.76
C ASP A 607 3.95 10.05 -21.58
N PHE A 608 4.25 10.87 -22.60
CA PHE A 608 5.38 11.78 -22.59
C PHE A 608 5.06 13.08 -21.83
N ASN A 609 3.79 13.38 -21.61
CA ASN A 609 3.32 14.66 -21.09
C ASN A 609 2.66 14.57 -19.70
N ASN A 610 2.50 13.36 -19.16
CA ASN A 610 1.87 13.01 -17.89
C ASN A 610 0.37 13.37 -17.80
N ASP A 611 -0.37 13.29 -18.90
CA ASP A 611 -1.84 13.50 -18.91
C ASP A 611 -2.66 12.21 -18.71
N GLY A 612 -1.98 11.06 -18.62
CA GLY A 612 -2.54 9.73 -18.48
C GLY A 612 -3.06 9.13 -19.78
N VAL A 613 -2.63 9.64 -20.93
CA VAL A 613 -2.86 9.06 -22.27
C VAL A 613 -1.50 8.81 -22.89
N SER A 614 -1.34 7.64 -23.51
CA SER A 614 -0.07 7.31 -24.14
C SER A 614 0.16 8.12 -25.41
N ASP A 615 1.32 8.74 -25.49
CA ASP A 615 1.79 9.48 -26.66
C ASP A 615 2.66 8.58 -27.55
N ILE A 616 3.05 9.04 -28.74
CA ILE A 616 3.80 8.23 -29.72
C ILE A 616 5.11 8.92 -30.10
N VAL A 617 6.23 8.21 -30.01
CA VAL A 617 7.52 8.66 -30.58
C VAL A 617 7.75 8.03 -31.95
N TRP A 618 8.17 8.87 -32.88
CA TRP A 618 8.39 8.52 -34.28
C TRP A 618 9.84 8.80 -34.67
N HIS A 619 10.41 7.91 -35.47
CA HIS A 619 11.70 8.09 -36.13
C HIS A 619 11.56 7.98 -37.63
N ASN A 620 12.32 8.78 -38.39
CA ASN A 620 12.34 8.72 -39.84
C ASN A 620 13.68 8.19 -40.35
N LYS A 621 13.66 7.46 -41.47
CA LYS A 621 14.84 7.06 -42.24
C LYS A 621 15.78 8.20 -42.63
N ASP A 622 15.35 9.46 -42.55
CA ASP A 622 16.18 10.66 -42.74
C ASP A 622 16.82 11.23 -41.45
N GLY A 623 16.65 10.54 -40.32
CA GLY A 623 17.17 10.93 -38.99
C GLY A 623 16.30 11.94 -38.25
N SER A 624 15.15 12.34 -38.79
CA SER A 624 14.18 13.19 -38.10
C SER A 624 13.42 12.39 -37.04
N ASN A 625 13.09 13.06 -35.94
CA ASN A 625 12.33 12.49 -34.83
C ASN A 625 11.11 13.36 -34.52
N ALA A 626 10.01 12.74 -34.10
CA ALA A 626 8.81 13.45 -33.70
C ALA A 626 8.14 12.80 -32.49
N ILE A 627 7.44 13.60 -31.70
CA ILE A 627 6.49 13.12 -30.69
C ILE A 627 5.10 13.56 -31.11
N TRP A 628 4.15 12.63 -31.08
CA TRP A 628 2.73 12.88 -31.24
C TRP A 628 2.09 12.74 -29.88
N LEU A 629 1.62 13.87 -29.35
CA LEU A 629 0.74 13.89 -28.20
C LEU A 629 -0.65 13.41 -28.62
N MET A 630 -1.18 12.50 -27.82
CA MET A 630 -2.52 11.94 -27.99
C MET A 630 -3.48 12.59 -26.99
N LYS A 631 -4.77 12.33 -27.17
CA LYS A 631 -5.80 12.73 -26.21
C LYS A 631 -6.79 11.59 -26.01
N ASN A 632 -7.44 11.61 -24.84
CA ASN A 632 -8.46 10.63 -24.47
C ASN A 632 -9.50 10.46 -25.59
N GLY A 633 -9.86 9.21 -25.85
CA GLY A 633 -10.70 8.79 -26.97
C GLY A 633 -9.91 8.28 -28.16
N ALA A 634 -8.62 7.92 -27.97
CA ALA A 634 -7.75 7.34 -28.99
C ALA A 634 -7.60 8.22 -30.23
N ASP A 635 -7.39 9.52 -30.03
CA ASP A 635 -7.24 10.49 -31.11
C ASP A 635 -5.99 11.36 -30.93
N TYR A 636 -5.54 11.92 -32.04
CA TYR A 636 -4.40 12.82 -32.11
C TYR A 636 -4.70 14.18 -31.47
N ASP A 637 -3.77 14.73 -30.70
CA ASP A 637 -3.83 16.12 -30.22
C ASP A 637 -2.85 17.03 -30.97
N GLN A 638 -1.55 16.76 -30.84
CA GLN A 638 -0.49 17.60 -31.41
C GLN A 638 0.75 16.79 -31.79
N ALA A 639 1.48 17.22 -32.82
CA ALA A 639 2.80 16.69 -33.17
C ALA A 639 3.85 17.79 -33.18
N TYR A 640 5.08 17.45 -32.81
CA TYR A 640 6.23 18.32 -32.97
C TYR A 640 7.50 17.50 -33.23
N LEU A 641 8.46 18.12 -33.92
CA LEU A 641 9.77 17.53 -34.13
C LEU A 641 10.62 17.70 -32.87
N ILE A 642 11.40 16.67 -32.53
CA ILE A 642 12.49 16.76 -31.55
C ILE A 642 13.83 16.78 -32.30
N LEU A 643 14.96 16.83 -31.57
CA LEU A 643 16.29 16.91 -32.18
C LEU A 643 16.49 15.78 -33.20
N SER A 644 17.12 16.07 -34.33
CA SER A 644 17.47 15.09 -35.38
C SER A 644 18.85 14.49 -35.14
N THR A 645 19.00 13.20 -35.38
CA THR A 645 20.27 12.46 -35.33
C THR A 645 20.85 12.26 -36.73
N ASP A 646 22.08 11.74 -36.81
CA ASP A 646 22.54 11.18 -38.08
C ASP A 646 21.81 9.85 -38.40
N LEU A 647 21.80 9.48 -39.68
CA LEU A 647 21.05 8.34 -40.26
C LEU A 647 21.40 6.95 -39.73
N LYS A 648 22.33 6.82 -38.78
CA LYS A 648 22.83 5.54 -38.27
C LYS A 648 22.43 5.29 -36.82
N TRP A 649 21.78 6.27 -36.20
CA TRP A 649 21.25 6.17 -34.85
C TRP A 649 19.79 5.76 -34.92
N GLU A 650 19.47 4.66 -34.26
CA GLU A 650 18.11 4.14 -34.11
C GLU A 650 17.67 4.34 -32.64
N ILE A 651 16.37 4.58 -32.44
CA ILE A 651 15.77 4.58 -31.09
C ILE A 651 15.46 3.13 -30.76
N GLU A 652 16.07 2.61 -29.71
CA GLU A 652 15.94 1.20 -29.30
C GLU A 652 15.09 1.02 -28.05
N GLY A 653 14.69 2.12 -27.42
CA GLY A 653 13.95 2.07 -26.18
C GLY A 653 13.43 3.40 -25.71
N VAL A 654 12.37 3.33 -24.92
CA VAL A 654 11.72 4.46 -24.28
C VAL A 654 11.39 4.06 -22.85
N ALA A 655 11.98 4.75 -21.88
CA ALA A 655 11.78 4.49 -20.46
C ALA A 655 12.21 5.70 -19.62
N ASP A 656 11.70 5.84 -18.40
CA ASP A 656 12.13 6.88 -17.47
C ASP A 656 13.47 6.51 -16.81
N PHE A 657 14.58 6.68 -17.55
CA PHE A 657 15.93 6.37 -17.08
C PHE A 657 16.41 7.34 -16.00
N THR A 658 15.81 8.52 -15.90
CA THR A 658 16.15 9.54 -14.91
C THR A 658 15.30 9.55 -13.64
N GLN A 659 14.22 8.76 -13.62
CA GLN A 659 13.26 8.68 -12.52
C GLN A 659 12.61 10.04 -12.20
N ASP A 660 12.39 10.87 -13.23
CA ASP A 660 11.71 12.16 -13.09
C ASP A 660 10.25 12.12 -13.57
N ASN A 661 9.76 10.92 -13.92
CA ASN A 661 8.47 10.62 -14.54
C ASN A 661 8.31 11.22 -15.94
N ILE A 662 9.41 11.48 -16.65
CA ILE A 662 9.38 11.89 -18.04
C ILE A 662 10.15 10.81 -18.83
N PRO A 663 9.51 10.14 -19.80
CA PRO A 663 10.19 9.12 -20.57
C PRO A 663 11.40 9.67 -21.34
N ASP A 664 12.52 8.99 -21.21
CA ASP A 664 13.77 9.24 -21.91
C ASP A 664 13.93 8.28 -23.10
N LEU A 665 14.83 8.60 -24.04
CA LEU A 665 15.05 7.76 -25.23
C LEU A 665 16.42 7.07 -25.17
N LEU A 666 16.44 5.75 -25.37
CA LEU A 666 17.66 4.97 -25.58
C LEU A 666 17.99 4.93 -27.07
N TRP A 667 19.23 5.26 -27.39
CA TRP A 667 19.75 5.34 -28.74
C TRP A 667 20.90 4.38 -28.94
N ARG A 668 20.95 3.75 -30.12
CA ARG A 668 22.06 2.90 -30.56
C ARG A 668 22.52 3.27 -31.95
N ASN A 669 23.83 3.27 -32.15
CA ASN A 669 24.45 3.44 -33.46
C ASN A 669 25.01 2.11 -33.98
N TYR A 670 24.26 1.42 -34.84
CA TYR A 670 24.65 0.10 -35.36
C TYR A 670 25.87 0.10 -36.28
N ALA A 671 26.37 1.27 -36.68
CA ALA A 671 27.59 1.36 -37.50
C ALA A 671 28.88 1.50 -36.67
N THR A 672 28.77 1.95 -35.42
CA THR A 672 29.92 2.26 -34.55
C THR A 672 29.90 1.48 -33.24
N GLY A 673 28.72 1.08 -32.76
CA GLY A 673 28.51 0.47 -31.45
C GLY A 673 28.28 1.49 -30.33
N GLU A 674 28.26 2.78 -30.64
CA GLU A 674 27.95 3.83 -29.65
C GLU A 674 26.50 3.73 -29.18
N ASN A 675 26.27 4.03 -27.90
CA ASN A 675 24.95 4.05 -27.28
C ASN A 675 24.78 5.35 -26.50
N ALA A 676 23.56 5.88 -26.42
CA ALA A 676 23.27 7.10 -25.67
C ALA A 676 21.88 7.10 -25.05
N ILE A 677 21.72 7.83 -23.95
CA ILE A 677 20.42 8.18 -23.38
C ILE A 677 20.16 9.65 -23.69
N TRP A 678 19.01 9.93 -24.29
CA TRP A 678 18.49 11.28 -24.43
C TRP A 678 17.57 11.55 -23.26
N ARG A 679 18.09 12.34 -22.31
CA ARG A 679 17.30 12.84 -21.22
C ARG A 679 16.28 13.83 -21.76
N MET A 680 15.01 13.56 -21.52
CA MET A 680 13.90 14.41 -21.92
C MET A 680 13.52 15.35 -20.76
N LYS A 681 12.73 16.37 -21.06
CA LYS A 681 12.11 17.24 -20.07
C LYS A 681 10.77 17.72 -20.58
N LEU A 682 9.86 18.04 -19.65
CA LEU A 682 8.56 18.57 -19.97
C LEU A 682 8.61 20.11 -19.91
N GLU A 683 8.35 20.77 -21.03
CA GLU A 683 8.28 22.24 -21.12
C GLU A 683 7.06 22.66 -21.93
N GLY A 684 6.14 23.39 -21.30
CA GLY A 684 4.91 23.87 -21.96
C GLY A 684 3.99 22.73 -22.45
N GLY A 685 3.96 21.60 -21.74
CA GLY A 685 3.18 20.41 -22.11
C GLY A 685 3.80 19.55 -23.21
N LYS A 686 5.08 19.78 -23.55
CA LYS A 686 5.81 19.02 -24.57
C LYS A 686 7.07 18.39 -23.98
N ALA A 687 7.29 17.11 -24.26
CA ALA A 687 8.55 16.43 -24.00
C ALA A 687 9.61 16.88 -25.02
N LEU A 688 10.60 17.62 -24.55
CA LEU A 688 11.70 18.12 -25.37
C LEU A 688 13.00 17.47 -24.91
N LEU A 689 13.95 17.33 -25.82
CA LEU A 689 15.30 16.93 -25.45
C LEU A 689 15.90 17.97 -24.51
N ASP A 690 16.32 17.52 -23.33
CA ASP A 690 17.13 18.33 -22.43
C ASP A 690 18.61 18.17 -22.77
N GLN A 691 19.12 16.94 -22.74
CA GLN A 691 20.52 16.64 -23.01
C GLN A 691 20.74 15.17 -23.40
N GLY A 692 21.65 14.91 -24.33
CA GLY A 692 22.11 13.56 -24.68
C GLY A 692 23.38 13.15 -23.92
N PHE A 693 23.44 11.91 -23.47
CA PHE A 693 24.54 11.33 -22.71
C PHE A 693 24.97 10.00 -23.32
N PHE A 694 26.23 9.90 -23.78
CA PHE A 694 26.78 8.62 -24.23
C PHE A 694 26.92 7.65 -23.07
N ILE A 695 26.39 6.44 -23.20
CA ILE A 695 26.64 5.35 -22.26
C ILE A 695 27.70 4.42 -22.82
N THR A 696 27.91 3.27 -22.18
CA THR A 696 28.92 2.29 -22.62
C THR A 696 28.73 1.89 -24.08
N GLU A 697 29.84 1.89 -24.84
CA GLU A 697 29.89 1.49 -26.24
C GLU A 697 29.93 -0.05 -26.35
N ALA A 698 29.05 -0.64 -27.16
CA ALA A 698 29.08 -2.05 -27.53
C ALA A 698 29.64 -2.20 -28.96
N LYS A 699 30.99 -2.28 -29.04
CA LYS A 699 31.75 -2.34 -30.31
C LYS A 699 31.46 -3.56 -31.17
N ASP A 700 31.01 -4.63 -30.54
CA ASP A 700 30.50 -5.77 -31.26
C ASP A 700 29.08 -5.44 -31.74
N LEU A 701 28.95 -5.20 -33.04
CA LEU A 701 27.74 -4.70 -33.69
C LEU A 701 26.63 -5.75 -33.78
N TYR A 702 26.92 -7.00 -33.44
CA TYR A 702 25.92 -8.07 -33.38
C TYR A 702 25.14 -8.10 -32.06
N TRP A 703 25.50 -7.23 -31.11
CA TRP A 703 24.64 -6.95 -29.97
C TRP A 703 23.46 -6.09 -30.42
N GLU A 704 22.26 -6.54 -30.11
CA GLU A 704 21.02 -5.81 -30.34
C GLU A 704 20.34 -5.60 -28.99
N VAL A 705 19.70 -4.44 -28.85
CA VAL A 705 18.85 -4.16 -27.69
C VAL A 705 17.57 -4.96 -27.86
N GLN A 706 17.07 -5.54 -26.79
CA GLN A 706 15.80 -6.28 -26.77
C GLN A 706 14.79 -5.64 -25.83
N SER A 707 15.28 -4.82 -24.89
CA SER A 707 14.54 -4.02 -23.91
C SER A 707 15.52 -2.93 -23.41
N PRO A 708 15.11 -1.69 -23.05
CA PRO A 708 13.81 -1.27 -22.57
C PRO A 708 13.06 -0.54 -23.65
N THR A 709 12.41 -1.31 -24.51
CA THR A 709 11.16 -0.86 -25.12
C THR A 709 10.15 -0.62 -23.99
N PRO A 710 9.07 0.15 -24.21
CA PRO A 710 8.13 0.52 -23.16
C PRO A 710 7.70 -0.73 -22.38
N ASN A 711 8.11 -0.81 -21.13
CA ASN A 711 7.69 -1.87 -20.23
C ASN A 711 7.18 -1.29 -18.91
N ASN A 712 6.96 0.04 -18.87
CA ASN A 712 6.39 0.78 -17.75
C ASN A 712 5.07 1.42 -18.15
N GLN A 713 3.98 0.67 -18.03
CA GLN A 713 3.18 0.65 -16.80
C GLN A 713 1.96 -0.24 -17.02
N ASP A 714 1.65 -1.14 -16.08
CA ASP A 714 0.25 -1.49 -15.81
C ASP A 714 -0.42 -0.29 -15.11
N SER A 715 -0.58 0.81 -15.85
CA SER A 715 -1.61 1.80 -15.58
C SER A 715 -2.61 1.59 -16.71
N VAL A 716 -3.78 0.99 -16.52
CA VAL A 716 -4.71 1.20 -15.40
C VAL A 716 -5.65 -0.02 -15.29
N ALA A 717 -5.84 -0.62 -14.11
CA ALA A 717 -7.03 -1.44 -13.90
C ALA A 717 -8.23 -0.51 -13.68
N ALA A 718 -9.30 -0.67 -14.47
CA ALA A 718 -10.63 -0.18 -14.13
C ALA A 718 -11.59 -1.37 -13.95
N THR A 719 -11.80 -1.81 -12.71
CA THR A 719 -13.14 -1.89 -12.06
C THR A 719 -13.03 -2.01 -10.55
#